data_AF-A0A972T919-F1
#
_entry.id   AF-A0A972T919-F1
#
_cell.length_a   1.000
_cell.length_b   1.000
_cell.length_c   1.000
_cell.angle_alpha   90.00
_cell.angle_beta   90.00
_cell.angle_gamma   90.00
#
_symmetry.space_group_name_H-M   'P 1'
#
loop_
_entity.id
_entity.type
_entity.pdbx_description
1 polymer ?
#
loop_
_entity_poly.entity_id
_entity_poly.type
_entity_poly.pdbx_seq_one_letter_code
_entity_poly.pdbx_strand_id
1 'polypeptide(L)'
;MRTREKNRRASKKGVARKGVLSAAVLLAAALLFSAGLPAATASPAWSSPTDISTQSQYDQYEPQIALDASGAAHVVWDGYDPDGYSKQIYYATNAGGSWSSPARLSTQSQYDQYYPQIALDASGAAHVVWEGYDATEGIWQIWYATNAGGSWSGPVRLSTQSQYNQYYPQMVLDASGAAHVVWDGYDPDGDYEQIWYATNAGGSWSGPVRLSTQSQYNQYYPRMALDASGATHVVWYGYDPENDYEQVYYATNAGGSWSSPVRLSTQSQYYQRGSQIALDGSGAAHVAWGGYDDSENEWLIWYTTNAGGDWSAPLSISPDDDGPYGTAIKTDSAGKAHVVWHGHNSTYGGGCSVLYSTNAGGSWSYPELLSGDHGHGGSYPIGLAIDPFDHPHVVSDGGDEDIWYTANLGSGWSMPLSLSTQSDYEQCAPQMALDIDGNPHAVWEGYGSDEDYERIWYSADITQRIVNARVEGGHGMVEPESQVVGIGEDATITITPDEGYRTGSVIDNGVPVNPVPEFSYTIANVTMHHEVVVTFVPAIADWYLAEGCTDGGMETWVLVQNPNDSPVTVDLTLMTDKGPKNPPDMQDVYVPALSRISFNLNSEVTSFHVSTLVTSEGGNVVCERAMYGNGRTWAHNSIGATMPSTEWYLAEGCTDGGMETFVLVQNPLPTAATVSLDFMTGKGPVEGPQDFLVAGNSRHTFKVNDYVTDLNVSTHVTAGKGLVICERAMYGDNRAWGTDSLGVIAPADTWYLAEGATDGGMETFVLVQNPNPEAVMVNLDFMTSTGMQPGQVFMIDGNSRLTFNINDFVTDYNVSTMVTSTGGPVICERSMYGNDRTWAHDSIGYAP
;
A
#
# COMPACT_ATOMS: atom_id res chain seq x y z
N MET A 1 32.64 17.57 -51.66
CA MET A 1 33.77 17.02 -52.46
C MET A 1 35.10 17.29 -51.74
N ARG A 2 35.54 16.37 -50.85
CA ARG A 2 36.95 15.99 -50.54
C ARG A 2 36.97 15.17 -49.25
N THR A 3 37.34 13.91 -49.41
CA THR A 3 37.59 12.85 -48.42
C THR A 3 38.81 13.15 -47.54
N ARG A 4 38.80 12.69 -46.27
CA ARG A 4 40.00 12.03 -45.68
C ARG A 4 39.70 11.21 -44.42
N GLU A 5 40.13 9.96 -44.49
CA GLU A 5 40.09 8.89 -43.48
C GLU A 5 41.11 9.07 -42.34
N LYS A 6 40.69 8.56 -41.17
CA LYS A 6 41.37 7.76 -40.13
C LYS A 6 42.90 7.86 -39.96
N ASN A 7 43.31 8.03 -38.69
CA ASN A 7 44.12 7.04 -37.95
C ASN A 7 44.45 7.53 -36.54
N ARG A 8 44.20 6.71 -35.50
CA ARG A 8 45.00 6.78 -34.27
C ARG A 8 45.31 5.39 -33.72
N ARG A 9 46.62 5.14 -33.60
CA ARG A 9 47.29 3.91 -33.16
C ARG A 9 47.38 3.84 -31.63
N ALA A 10 47.35 2.61 -31.14
CA ALA A 10 47.68 2.17 -29.78
C ALA A 10 49.14 2.45 -29.36
N SER A 11 49.36 2.55 -28.04
CA SER A 11 50.66 2.45 -27.40
C SER A 11 50.53 1.84 -25.99
N LYS A 12 50.89 0.57 -25.86
CA LYS A 12 51.24 -0.10 -24.59
C LYS A 12 52.69 0.20 -24.22
N LYS A 13 52.98 0.47 -22.94
CA LYS A 13 54.22 0.04 -22.25
C LYS A 13 53.95 -0.17 -20.76
N GLY A 14 54.24 -1.38 -20.29
CA GLY A 14 54.21 -1.75 -18.87
C GLY A 14 55.57 -1.62 -18.20
N VAL A 15 55.57 -1.69 -16.88
CA VAL A 15 56.72 -2.09 -16.06
C VAL A 15 56.23 -3.06 -14.99
N ALA A 16 56.82 -4.24 -14.98
CA ALA A 16 56.58 -5.31 -14.02
C ALA A 16 57.54 -5.21 -12.84
N ARG A 17 57.08 -5.57 -11.63
CA ARG A 17 57.93 -6.09 -10.56
C ARG A 17 57.39 -7.45 -10.11
N LYS A 18 58.26 -8.46 -10.17
CA LYS A 18 58.05 -9.85 -9.76
C LYS A 18 58.31 -10.01 -8.26
N GLY A 19 57.56 -10.89 -7.60
CA GLY A 19 57.87 -11.36 -6.24
C GLY A 19 56.95 -12.47 -5.71
N VAL A 20 57.14 -13.70 -6.21
CA VAL A 20 57.00 -15.01 -5.54
C VAL A 20 55.61 -15.47 -5.02
N LEU A 21 55.11 -16.57 -5.61
CA LEU A 21 54.07 -17.44 -5.07
C LEU A 21 54.61 -18.34 -3.93
N SER A 22 53.84 -18.45 -2.84
CA SER A 22 53.71 -19.70 -2.09
C SER A 22 52.23 -19.89 -1.72
N ALA A 23 51.63 -20.92 -2.31
CA ALA A 23 50.31 -21.43 -1.93
C ALA A 23 50.49 -22.45 -0.81
N ALA A 24 49.74 -22.31 0.28
CA ALA A 24 48.90 -23.35 0.90
C ALA A 24 48.45 -22.96 2.32
N VAL A 25 47.25 -23.42 2.67
CA VAL A 25 46.69 -23.71 4.01
C VAL A 25 45.61 -22.74 4.54
N LEU A 26 44.36 -23.12 4.19
CA LEU A 26 43.16 -23.30 5.03
C LEU A 26 42.46 -22.12 5.72
N LEU A 27 41.19 -21.94 5.30
CA LEU A 27 39.97 -21.75 6.09
C LEU A 27 40.03 -20.81 7.31
N ALA A 28 39.49 -19.60 7.16
CA ALA A 28 38.51 -19.01 8.08
C ALA A 28 38.12 -17.59 7.60
N ALA A 29 36.85 -17.22 7.82
CA ALA A 29 36.25 -15.90 7.65
C ALA A 29 35.80 -15.50 6.22
N ALA A 30 34.79 -16.21 5.71
CA ALA A 30 33.77 -15.63 4.84
C ALA A 30 32.39 -16.06 5.38
N LEU A 31 32.01 -15.48 6.52
CA LEU A 31 30.63 -15.41 6.99
C LEU A 31 30.38 -13.92 7.24
N LEU A 32 30.14 -13.19 6.16
CA LEU A 32 29.47 -11.91 6.21
C LEU A 32 28.01 -12.18 5.91
N PHE A 33 27.18 -11.75 6.84
CA PHE A 33 25.72 -11.77 6.81
C PHE A 33 25.17 -11.52 5.41
N SER A 34 24.51 -12.52 4.83
CA SER A 34 23.43 -12.27 3.89
C SER A 34 22.20 -11.84 4.71
N ALA A 35 22.23 -10.61 5.22
CA ALA A 35 20.97 -9.92 5.43
C ALA A 35 20.36 -9.81 4.02
N GLY A 36 19.14 -10.34 3.85
CA GLY A 36 18.42 -10.23 2.59
C GLY A 36 18.41 -8.78 2.16
N LEU A 37 19.11 -8.46 1.07
CA LEU A 37 18.83 -7.25 0.34
C LEU A 37 17.37 -7.39 -0.11
N PRO A 38 16.49 -6.40 0.13
CA PRO A 38 15.17 -6.42 -0.46
C PRO A 38 15.35 -6.61 -1.98
N ALA A 39 14.48 -7.42 -2.58
CA ALA A 39 14.45 -7.56 -4.03
C ALA A 39 14.36 -6.15 -4.64
N ALA A 40 15.24 -5.84 -5.59
CA ALA A 40 15.16 -4.59 -6.32
C ALA A 40 13.75 -4.49 -6.93
N THR A 41 13.01 -3.45 -6.56
CA THR A 41 11.72 -3.15 -7.16
C THR A 41 11.92 -2.97 -8.66
N ALA A 42 11.10 -3.63 -9.48
CA ALA A 42 11.16 -3.48 -10.93
C ALA A 42 10.87 -2.01 -11.28
N SER A 43 11.81 -1.34 -11.97
CA SER A 43 11.58 0.00 -12.51
C SER A 43 10.37 -0.02 -13.45
N PRO A 44 9.55 1.04 -13.50
CA PRO A 44 8.48 1.16 -14.47
C PRO A 44 9.01 0.99 -15.90
N ALA A 45 8.30 0.25 -16.74
CA ALA A 45 8.65 0.13 -18.14
C ALA A 45 8.00 1.27 -18.92
N TRP A 46 8.84 2.24 -19.26
CA TRP A 46 8.48 3.41 -20.05
C TRP A 46 8.18 3.04 -21.50
N SER A 47 7.32 3.82 -22.14
CA SER A 47 7.12 3.74 -23.59
C SER A 47 8.43 3.98 -24.33
N SER A 48 8.53 3.48 -25.55
CA SER A 48 9.63 3.88 -26.42
C SER A 48 9.54 5.39 -26.69
N PRO A 49 10.65 6.15 -26.58
CA PRO A 49 10.61 7.59 -26.79
C PRO A 49 10.06 7.94 -28.16
N THR A 50 9.14 8.89 -28.19
CA THR A 50 8.44 9.33 -29.39
C THR A 50 8.80 10.79 -29.68
N ASP A 51 9.23 11.07 -30.90
CA ASP A 51 9.43 12.45 -31.38
C ASP A 51 8.06 13.10 -31.63
N ILE A 52 7.72 14.10 -30.83
CA ILE A 52 6.44 14.81 -30.90
C ILE A 52 6.54 16.10 -31.73
N SER A 53 7.75 16.55 -32.03
CA SER A 53 8.01 17.70 -32.91
C SER A 53 7.85 17.34 -34.40
N THR A 54 7.67 16.06 -34.71
CA THR A 54 7.44 15.47 -36.04
C THR A 54 8.58 15.70 -37.02
N GLN A 55 9.67 14.92 -36.95
CA GLN A 55 10.84 14.95 -37.86
C GLN A 55 11.16 16.35 -38.38
N SER A 56 11.20 17.31 -37.45
CA SER A 56 11.56 18.68 -37.76
C SER A 56 12.93 18.66 -38.44
N GLN A 57 13.05 19.32 -39.60
CA GLN A 57 14.35 19.55 -40.24
C GLN A 57 15.09 20.73 -39.58
N TYR A 58 14.74 21.05 -38.33
CA TYR A 58 15.20 22.21 -37.60
C TYR A 58 15.16 21.96 -36.09
N ASP A 59 16.05 22.61 -35.37
CA ASP A 59 16.19 22.40 -33.93
C ASP A 59 14.98 22.91 -33.13
N GLN A 60 14.62 22.14 -32.09
CA GLN A 60 13.50 22.36 -31.19
C GLN A 60 14.01 22.28 -29.74
N TYR A 61 13.49 23.15 -28.87
CA TYR A 61 14.07 23.45 -27.57
C TYR A 61 13.04 23.72 -26.47
N GLU A 62 13.50 23.61 -25.23
CA GLU A 62 12.83 24.09 -24.01
C GLU A 62 11.38 23.59 -23.88
N PRO A 63 11.15 22.26 -23.91
CA PRO A 63 9.81 21.72 -23.79
C PRO A 63 9.26 21.95 -22.38
N GLN A 64 7.95 22.12 -22.27
CA GLN A 64 7.20 22.12 -21.01
C GLN A 64 5.97 21.23 -21.17
N ILE A 65 5.61 20.50 -20.11
CA ILE A 65 4.52 19.53 -20.12
C ILE A 65 3.51 19.83 -19.01
N ALA A 66 2.23 19.66 -19.32
CA ALA A 66 1.15 19.55 -18.35
C ALA A 66 0.22 18.39 -18.75
N LEU A 67 -0.42 17.76 -17.77
CA LEU A 67 -1.34 16.63 -18.02
C LEU A 67 -2.78 17.03 -17.68
N ASP A 68 -3.71 16.60 -18.52
CA ASP A 68 -5.13 16.75 -18.22
C ASP A 68 -5.62 15.65 -17.23
N ALA A 69 -6.86 15.76 -16.78
CA ALA A 69 -7.44 14.81 -15.82
C ALA A 69 -7.58 13.38 -16.36
N SER A 70 -7.39 13.16 -17.67
CA SER A 70 -7.36 11.83 -18.29
C SER A 70 -5.95 11.24 -18.41
N GLY A 71 -4.93 11.98 -17.98
CA GLY A 71 -3.52 11.61 -18.16
C GLY A 71 -2.97 11.94 -19.55
N ALA A 72 -3.72 12.69 -20.37
CA ALA A 72 -3.21 13.11 -21.67
C ALA A 72 -2.20 14.25 -21.50
N ALA A 73 -1.10 14.16 -22.23
CA ALA A 73 -0.03 15.13 -22.24
C ALA A 73 -0.33 16.29 -23.18
N HIS A 74 -0.04 17.50 -22.70
CA HIS A 74 -0.05 18.76 -23.42
C HIS A 74 1.35 19.35 -23.32
N VAL A 75 2.02 19.50 -24.46
CA VAL A 75 3.43 19.90 -24.51
C VAL A 75 3.56 21.16 -25.35
N VAL A 76 4.33 22.12 -24.84
CA VAL A 76 4.70 23.36 -25.53
C VAL A 76 6.21 23.46 -25.59
N TRP A 77 6.77 24.04 -26.66
CA TRP A 77 8.21 24.23 -26.83
C TRP A 77 8.50 25.40 -27.78
N ASP A 78 9.75 25.89 -27.81
CA ASP A 78 10.21 26.81 -28.84
C ASP A 78 11.06 26.10 -29.89
N GLY A 79 10.97 26.50 -31.16
CA GLY A 79 11.70 25.81 -32.21
C GLY A 79 11.72 26.58 -33.52
N TYR A 80 12.67 26.24 -34.38
CA TYR A 80 12.80 26.86 -35.70
C TYR A 80 11.70 26.37 -36.67
N ASP A 81 11.19 27.29 -37.49
CA ASP A 81 10.12 27.06 -38.46
C ASP A 81 10.68 26.63 -39.84
N PRO A 82 10.03 25.70 -40.58
CA PRO A 82 10.31 25.44 -41.99
C PRO A 82 10.39 26.66 -42.91
N ASP A 83 9.59 27.70 -42.63
CA ASP A 83 9.50 28.90 -43.46
C ASP A 83 10.42 30.05 -42.99
N GLY A 84 11.24 29.86 -41.93
CA GLY A 84 11.97 30.95 -41.27
C GLY A 84 13.33 30.59 -40.66
N TYR A 85 14.04 31.61 -40.16
CA TYR A 85 15.28 31.51 -39.37
C TYR A 85 15.06 31.90 -37.91
N SER A 86 13.82 31.93 -37.45
CA SER A 86 13.45 32.43 -36.12
C SER A 86 12.65 31.41 -35.34
N LYS A 87 12.88 31.35 -34.03
CA LYS A 87 12.18 30.45 -33.12
C LYS A 87 10.72 30.87 -32.91
N GLN A 88 9.81 29.89 -32.89
CA GLN A 88 8.37 30.05 -32.73
C GLN A 88 7.85 29.12 -31.64
N ILE A 89 6.68 29.44 -31.08
CA ILE A 89 6.05 28.64 -30.03
C ILE A 89 5.13 27.60 -30.65
N TYR A 90 5.35 26.33 -30.32
CA TYR A 90 4.59 25.19 -30.79
C TYR A 90 3.91 24.46 -29.65
N TYR A 91 2.79 23.81 -29.97
CA TYR A 91 2.02 23.01 -29.05
C TYR A 91 1.58 21.69 -29.70
N ALA A 92 1.65 20.60 -28.95
CA ALA A 92 1.04 19.33 -29.33
C ALA A 92 0.41 18.63 -28.11
N THR A 93 -0.57 17.77 -28.37
CA THR A 93 -1.24 16.97 -27.33
C THR A 93 -1.59 15.59 -27.84
N ASN A 94 -1.67 14.61 -26.93
CA ASN A 94 -2.16 13.26 -27.22
C ASN A 94 -3.59 13.00 -26.71
N ALA A 95 -4.34 14.03 -26.29
CA ALA A 95 -5.72 13.91 -25.77
C ALA A 95 -6.72 13.24 -26.75
N GLY A 96 -6.40 13.21 -28.05
CA GLY A 96 -7.16 12.46 -29.06
C GLY A 96 -6.82 10.97 -29.17
N GLY A 97 -5.99 10.42 -28.26
CA GLY A 97 -5.45 9.06 -28.31
C GLY A 97 -4.21 8.90 -29.21
N SER A 98 -3.77 9.97 -29.86
CA SER A 98 -2.53 10.05 -30.65
C SER A 98 -2.05 11.49 -30.66
N TRP A 99 -0.74 11.69 -30.80
CA TRP A 99 -0.15 13.04 -30.89
C TRP A 99 -0.74 13.83 -32.06
N SER A 100 -1.21 15.04 -31.76
CA SER A 100 -1.59 16.02 -32.77
C SER A 100 -0.36 16.50 -33.55
N SER A 101 -0.56 16.98 -34.78
CA SER A 101 0.49 17.76 -35.44
C SER A 101 0.81 19.02 -34.63
N PRO A 102 2.08 19.45 -34.56
CA PRO A 102 2.46 20.67 -33.88
C PRO A 102 1.68 21.89 -34.39
N ALA A 103 0.98 22.56 -33.49
CA ALA A 103 0.26 23.80 -33.76
C ALA A 103 1.12 24.99 -33.35
N ARG A 104 1.38 25.90 -34.28
CA ARG A 104 2.10 27.14 -34.00
C ARG A 104 1.18 28.16 -33.31
N LEU A 105 1.59 28.67 -32.15
CA LEU A 105 0.83 29.62 -31.34
C LEU A 105 1.23 31.08 -31.59
N SER A 106 2.51 31.32 -31.85
CA SER A 106 3.05 32.65 -32.10
C SER A 106 2.72 33.17 -33.50
N THR A 107 2.44 34.46 -33.63
CA THR A 107 2.06 35.08 -34.91
C THR A 107 3.17 35.92 -35.56
N GLN A 108 4.26 36.24 -34.84
CA GLN A 108 5.35 37.09 -35.33
C GLN A 108 6.46 36.25 -36.01
N SER A 109 6.19 35.73 -37.21
CA SER A 109 7.06 34.73 -37.89
C SER A 109 8.48 35.14 -38.24
N GLN A 110 8.80 36.43 -38.16
CA GLN A 110 10.12 36.95 -38.53
C GLN A 110 11.02 37.18 -37.32
N TYR A 111 10.52 36.88 -36.12
CA TYR A 111 11.21 37.20 -34.88
C TYR A 111 11.08 36.06 -33.89
N ASP A 112 12.11 35.94 -33.08
CA ASP A 112 12.24 34.88 -32.10
C ASP A 112 11.20 35.00 -30.98
N GLN A 113 10.80 33.84 -30.49
CA GLN A 113 9.88 33.61 -29.38
C GLN A 113 10.50 32.50 -28.54
N TYR A 114 10.55 32.69 -27.22
CA TYR A 114 11.29 31.81 -26.31
C TYR A 114 10.52 31.52 -25.03
N TYR A 115 11.01 30.51 -24.30
CA TYR A 115 10.64 30.19 -22.92
C TYR A 115 9.13 30.10 -22.70
N PRO A 116 8.43 29.24 -23.48
CA PRO A 116 7.02 29.03 -23.23
C PRO A 116 6.81 28.36 -21.87
N GLN A 117 5.64 28.58 -21.26
CA GLN A 117 5.14 27.89 -20.08
C GLN A 117 3.70 27.48 -20.32
N ILE A 118 3.29 26.33 -19.81
CA ILE A 118 1.93 25.79 -19.98
C ILE A 118 1.30 25.44 -18.64
N ALA A 119 -0.01 25.68 -18.53
CA ALA A 119 -0.84 25.17 -17.46
C ALA A 119 -2.23 24.80 -18.03
N LEU A 120 -2.90 23.82 -17.43
CA LEU A 120 -4.22 23.38 -17.85
C LEU A 120 -5.29 23.77 -16.83
N ASP A 121 -6.44 24.22 -17.32
CA ASP A 121 -7.62 24.41 -16.48
C ASP A 121 -8.33 23.06 -16.18
N ALA A 122 -9.32 23.09 -15.30
CA ALA A 122 -10.05 21.88 -14.91
C ALA A 122 -10.82 21.20 -16.07
N SER A 123 -10.97 21.86 -17.22
CA SER A 123 -11.57 21.28 -18.43
C SER A 123 -10.55 20.62 -19.36
N GLY A 124 -9.26 20.71 -19.03
CA GLY A 124 -8.15 20.27 -19.90
C GLY A 124 -7.76 21.30 -20.96
N ALA A 125 -8.26 22.54 -20.87
CA ALA A 125 -7.85 23.58 -21.79
C ALA A 125 -6.47 24.12 -21.42
N ALA A 126 -5.63 24.30 -22.43
CA ALA A 126 -4.28 24.79 -22.30
C ALA A 126 -4.23 26.32 -22.29
N HIS A 127 -3.46 26.85 -21.35
CA HIS A 127 -3.05 28.24 -21.23
C HIS A 127 -1.55 28.27 -21.43
N VAL A 128 -1.07 29.16 -22.31
CA VAL A 128 0.36 29.27 -22.64
C VAL A 128 0.80 30.71 -22.52
N VAL A 129 1.92 30.95 -21.84
CA VAL A 129 2.62 32.24 -21.79
C VAL A 129 4.02 32.07 -22.35
N TRP A 130 4.57 33.10 -23.00
CA TRP A 130 5.93 33.09 -23.54
C TRP A 130 6.49 34.51 -23.67
N GLU A 131 7.80 34.63 -23.85
CA GLU A 131 8.42 35.89 -24.26
C GLU A 131 8.60 35.94 -25.78
N GLY A 132 8.37 37.11 -26.37
CA GLY A 132 8.41 37.25 -27.81
C GLY A 132 8.73 38.67 -28.23
N TYR A 133 9.57 38.78 -29.26
CA TYR A 133 9.91 40.07 -29.84
C TYR A 133 8.70 40.67 -30.56
N ASP A 134 8.33 41.89 -30.19
CA ASP A 134 7.28 42.68 -30.84
C ASP A 134 7.89 43.57 -31.92
N ALA A 135 7.67 43.19 -33.18
CA ALA A 135 8.13 43.93 -34.35
C ALA A 135 7.60 45.38 -34.43
N THR A 136 6.42 45.62 -33.84
CA THR A 136 5.76 46.93 -33.90
C THR A 136 6.51 47.96 -33.05
N GLU A 137 7.05 47.51 -31.93
CA GLU A 137 7.73 48.36 -30.94
C GLU A 137 9.24 48.13 -30.88
N GLY A 138 9.72 47.04 -31.47
CA GLY A 138 11.14 46.67 -31.52
C GLY A 138 11.69 46.17 -30.18
N ILE A 139 10.85 45.52 -29.37
CA ILE A 139 11.16 45.14 -27.98
C ILE A 139 10.57 43.78 -27.61
N TRP A 140 11.18 43.12 -26.63
CA TRP A 140 10.72 41.84 -26.08
C TRP A 140 9.54 42.04 -25.12
N GLN A 141 8.49 41.24 -25.26
CA GLN A 141 7.25 41.36 -24.49
C GLN A 141 6.72 39.99 -24.09
N ILE A 142 5.86 39.98 -23.07
CA ILE A 142 5.16 38.79 -22.58
C ILE A 142 3.83 38.63 -23.31
N TRP A 143 3.62 37.44 -23.86
CA TRP A 143 2.45 37.06 -24.65
C TRP A 143 1.73 35.88 -24.03
N TYR A 144 0.42 35.79 -24.25
CA TYR A 144 -0.45 34.75 -23.73
C TYR A 144 -1.45 34.28 -24.79
N ALA A 145 -1.73 32.98 -24.81
CA ALA A 145 -2.81 32.38 -25.59
C ALA A 145 -3.46 31.23 -24.82
N THR A 146 -4.73 30.94 -25.12
CA THR A 146 -5.47 29.82 -24.53
C THR A 146 -6.41 29.19 -25.54
N ASN A 147 -6.70 27.89 -25.37
CA ASN A 147 -7.71 27.19 -26.17
C ASN A 147 -9.03 26.93 -25.40
N ALA A 148 -9.25 27.56 -24.24
CA ALA A 148 -10.46 27.40 -23.41
C ALA A 148 -11.77 27.74 -24.13
N GLY A 149 -11.72 28.49 -25.23
CA GLY A 149 -12.87 28.75 -26.12
C GLY A 149 -13.17 27.64 -27.13
N GLY A 150 -12.49 26.49 -27.05
CA GLY A 150 -12.54 25.39 -28.03
C GLY A 150 -11.62 25.57 -29.25
N SER A 151 -10.90 26.68 -29.33
CA SER A 151 -9.86 26.97 -30.33
C SER A 151 -8.87 27.96 -29.73
N TRP A 152 -7.62 27.94 -30.19
CA TRP A 152 -6.60 28.88 -29.75
C TRP A 152 -7.04 30.33 -29.98
N SER A 153 -6.96 31.13 -28.93
CA SER A 153 -7.09 32.58 -29.02
C SER A 153 -5.93 33.16 -29.84
N GLY A 154 -6.13 34.36 -30.39
CA GLY A 154 -4.98 35.15 -30.83
C GLY A 154 -4.07 35.49 -29.63
N PRO A 155 -2.74 35.61 -29.83
CA PRO A 155 -1.83 36.04 -28.78
C PRO A 155 -2.23 37.42 -28.21
N VAL A 156 -2.35 37.49 -26.90
CA VAL A 156 -2.61 38.72 -26.15
C VAL A 156 -1.33 39.11 -25.43
N ARG A 157 -0.91 40.36 -25.60
CA ARG A 157 0.22 40.92 -24.86
C ARG A 157 -0.20 41.29 -23.44
N LEU A 158 0.57 40.84 -22.46
CA LEU A 158 0.31 41.07 -21.02
C LEU A 158 1.06 42.28 -20.47
N SER A 159 2.28 42.48 -20.97
CA SER A 159 3.14 43.58 -20.57
C SER A 159 2.70 44.88 -21.24
N THR A 160 2.67 45.97 -20.48
CA THR A 160 2.20 47.29 -20.96
C THR A 160 3.33 48.31 -21.05
N GLN A 161 4.55 47.92 -20.69
CA GLN A 161 5.77 48.73 -20.72
C GLN A 161 6.30 48.80 -22.16
N SER A 162 5.62 49.57 -23.01
CA SER A 162 5.80 49.61 -24.47
C SER A 162 7.12 50.21 -24.99
N GLN A 163 8.13 50.31 -24.14
CA GLN A 163 9.47 50.82 -24.49
C GLN A 163 10.59 49.94 -23.94
N TYR A 164 10.25 48.85 -23.26
CA TYR A 164 11.15 48.13 -22.37
C TYR A 164 10.98 46.63 -22.50
N ASN A 165 12.10 45.93 -22.62
CA ASN A 165 12.10 44.48 -22.74
C ASN A 165 11.58 43.80 -21.47
N GLN A 166 10.86 42.70 -21.65
CA GLN A 166 10.27 41.86 -20.61
C GLN A 166 10.59 40.40 -20.91
N TYR A 167 10.95 39.63 -19.89
CA TYR A 167 11.57 38.32 -20.00
C TYR A 167 11.07 37.31 -18.96
N TYR A 168 11.35 36.04 -19.22
CA TYR A 168 11.23 34.92 -18.29
C TYR A 168 9.86 34.81 -17.58
N PRO A 169 8.76 34.67 -18.32
CA PRO A 169 7.45 34.52 -17.71
C PRO A 169 7.33 33.18 -16.97
N GLN A 170 6.52 33.18 -15.91
CA GLN A 170 6.01 32.00 -15.21
C GLN A 170 4.50 32.13 -15.08
N MET A 171 3.78 31.00 -15.04
CA MET A 171 2.33 31.01 -14.94
C MET A 171 1.81 29.85 -14.11
N VAL A 172 0.75 30.13 -13.37
CA VAL A 172 -0.08 29.14 -12.66
C VAL A 172 -1.55 29.53 -12.82
N LEU A 173 -2.46 28.56 -12.74
CA LEU A 173 -3.90 28.78 -12.83
C LEU A 173 -4.57 28.62 -11.47
N ASP A 174 -5.57 29.46 -11.18
CA ASP A 174 -6.45 29.25 -10.05
C ASP A 174 -7.55 28.21 -10.35
N ALA A 175 -8.32 27.83 -9.32
CA ALA A 175 -9.39 26.83 -9.44
C ALA A 175 -10.51 27.23 -10.41
N SER A 176 -10.60 28.51 -10.82
CA SER A 176 -11.55 29.00 -11.82
C SER A 176 -11.01 28.93 -13.26
N GLY A 177 -9.74 28.56 -13.44
CA GLY A 177 -9.03 28.59 -14.72
C GLY A 177 -8.46 29.97 -15.05
N ALA A 178 -8.40 30.90 -14.10
CA ALA A 178 -7.78 32.20 -14.32
C ALA A 178 -6.26 32.09 -14.20
N ALA A 179 -5.55 32.76 -15.11
CA ALA A 179 -4.10 32.78 -15.17
C ALA A 179 -3.51 33.87 -14.26
N HIS A 180 -2.49 33.49 -13.52
CA HIS A 180 -1.63 34.35 -12.72
C HIS A 180 -0.23 34.27 -13.34
N VAL A 181 0.31 35.41 -13.76
CA VAL A 181 1.57 35.46 -14.52
C VAL A 181 2.54 36.41 -13.82
N VAL A 182 3.78 35.96 -13.64
CA VAL A 182 4.90 36.78 -13.16
C VAL A 182 6.03 36.77 -14.18
N TRP A 183 6.78 37.86 -14.31
CA TRP A 183 7.93 37.99 -15.20
C TRP A 183 8.91 39.04 -14.69
N ASP A 184 10.11 39.09 -15.24
CA ASP A 184 11.04 40.21 -15.01
C ASP A 184 11.16 41.12 -16.23
N GLY A 185 11.52 42.38 -16.02
CA GLY A 185 11.66 43.32 -17.15
C GLY A 185 11.88 44.76 -16.74
N TYR A 186 12.29 45.57 -17.71
CA TYR A 186 12.64 46.98 -17.49
C TYR A 186 11.39 47.85 -17.26
N ASP A 187 11.57 48.93 -16.51
CA ASP A 187 10.52 49.87 -16.06
C ASP A 187 10.75 51.26 -16.71
N PRO A 188 9.69 52.01 -17.09
CA PRO A 188 9.76 53.44 -17.42
C PRO A 188 10.61 54.33 -16.50
N ASP A 189 10.70 54.00 -15.22
CA ASP A 189 11.42 54.79 -14.22
C ASP A 189 12.93 54.46 -14.09
N GLY A 190 13.47 53.45 -14.79
CA GLY A 190 14.86 53.05 -14.55
C GLY A 190 15.57 52.21 -15.61
N ASP A 191 16.89 52.13 -15.46
CA ASP A 191 17.83 51.32 -16.25
C ASP A 191 17.91 49.85 -15.76
N TYR A 192 16.96 49.38 -14.93
CA TYR A 192 17.05 48.11 -14.20
C TYR A 192 15.80 47.23 -14.33
N GLU A 193 16.01 45.91 -14.38
CA GLU A 193 14.95 44.89 -14.44
C GLU A 193 14.24 44.72 -13.08
N GLN A 194 12.92 44.55 -13.12
CA GLN A 194 12.03 44.49 -11.96
C GLN A 194 11.02 43.35 -12.11
N ILE A 195 10.44 42.90 -10.99
CA ILE A 195 9.48 41.81 -10.98
C ILE A 195 8.06 42.36 -11.16
N TRP A 196 7.34 41.82 -12.13
CA TRP A 196 6.00 42.23 -12.53
C TRP A 196 5.01 41.09 -12.44
N TYR A 197 3.75 41.42 -12.17
CA TYR A 197 2.66 40.47 -12.07
C TYR A 197 1.38 40.96 -12.76
N ALA A 198 0.66 40.06 -13.43
CA ALA A 198 -0.69 40.30 -13.93
C ALA A 198 -1.56 39.05 -13.80
N THR A 199 -2.88 39.25 -13.74
CA THR A 199 -3.87 38.17 -13.67
C THR A 199 -5.13 38.52 -14.44
N ASN A 200 -5.85 37.51 -14.93
CA ASN A 200 -7.17 37.67 -15.52
C ASN A 200 -8.34 37.19 -14.62
N ALA A 201 -8.10 36.96 -13.32
CA ALA A 201 -9.12 36.51 -12.36
C ALA A 201 -10.34 37.43 -12.24
N GLY A 202 -10.22 38.71 -12.63
CA GLY A 202 -11.33 39.66 -12.73
C GLY A 202 -12.19 39.54 -14.01
N GLY A 203 -11.96 38.52 -14.85
CA GLY A 203 -12.58 38.34 -16.17
C GLY A 203 -11.92 39.13 -17.30
N SER A 204 -10.88 39.92 -17.01
CA SER A 204 -10.02 40.60 -17.96
C SER A 204 -8.64 40.76 -17.33
N TRP A 205 -7.60 40.84 -18.16
CA TRP A 205 -6.23 41.06 -17.67
C TRP A 205 -6.14 42.36 -16.87
N SER A 206 -5.56 42.26 -15.67
CA SER A 206 -5.17 43.40 -14.87
C SER A 206 -4.04 44.18 -15.56
N GLY A 207 -3.88 45.44 -15.20
CA GLY A 207 -2.61 46.12 -15.48
C GLY A 207 -1.46 45.42 -14.74
N PRO A 208 -0.24 45.39 -15.31
CA PRO A 208 0.93 44.89 -14.61
C PRO A 208 1.19 45.65 -13.32
N VAL A 209 1.43 44.92 -12.24
CA VAL A 209 1.80 45.45 -10.93
C VAL A 209 3.24 45.04 -10.64
N ARG A 210 4.06 46.00 -10.23
CA ARG A 210 5.43 45.77 -9.81
C ARG A 210 5.48 45.23 -8.39
N LEU A 211 6.21 44.14 -8.16
CA LEU A 211 6.36 43.48 -6.87
C LEU A 211 7.64 43.90 -6.14
N SER A 212 8.74 44.07 -6.87
CA SER A 212 10.04 44.43 -6.30
C SER A 212 10.10 45.89 -5.87
N THR A 213 10.87 46.17 -4.81
CA THR A 213 11.01 47.54 -4.25
C THR A 213 12.39 48.17 -4.48
N GLN A 214 13.40 47.36 -4.81
CA GLN A 214 14.77 47.77 -5.06
C GLN A 214 14.93 48.40 -6.46
N SER A 215 14.37 49.60 -6.66
CA SER A 215 14.28 50.23 -7.99
C SER A 215 15.58 50.65 -8.66
N GLN A 216 16.70 50.61 -7.95
CA GLN A 216 18.01 50.98 -8.47
C GLN A 216 18.88 49.75 -8.79
N TYR A 217 18.27 48.56 -8.75
CA TYR A 217 18.97 47.29 -8.78
C TYR A 217 18.14 46.27 -9.57
N ASN A 218 18.83 45.43 -10.33
CA ASN A 218 18.14 44.41 -11.12
C ASN A 218 17.58 43.29 -10.23
N GLN A 219 16.40 42.83 -10.59
CA GLN A 219 15.65 41.74 -9.96
C GLN A 219 15.23 40.78 -11.07
N TYR A 220 15.47 39.48 -10.89
CA TYR A 220 15.47 38.51 -11.97
C TYR A 220 14.79 37.19 -11.61
N TYR A 221 14.39 36.46 -12.65
CA TYR A 221 14.00 35.05 -12.62
C TYR A 221 12.98 34.72 -11.52
N PRO A 222 11.79 35.32 -11.56
CA PRO A 222 10.76 34.98 -10.60
C PRO A 222 10.33 33.50 -10.75
N ARG A 223 9.86 32.92 -9.64
CA ARG A 223 9.12 31.66 -9.55
C ARG A 223 7.85 31.90 -8.75
N MET A 224 6.80 31.16 -9.05
CA MET A 224 5.51 31.36 -8.39
C MET A 224 4.79 30.06 -8.08
N ALA A 225 3.92 30.12 -7.07
CA ALA A 225 2.97 29.08 -6.73
C ALA A 225 1.65 29.70 -6.25
N LEU A 226 0.55 28.95 -6.35
CA LEU A 226 -0.78 29.33 -5.86
C LEU A 226 -1.20 28.41 -4.72
N ASP A 227 -1.72 28.97 -3.64
CA ASP A 227 -2.35 28.18 -2.59
C ASP A 227 -3.81 27.84 -2.95
N ALA A 228 -4.42 26.94 -2.16
CA ALA A 228 -5.80 26.50 -2.37
C ALA A 228 -6.86 27.63 -2.23
N SER A 229 -6.50 28.77 -1.64
CA SER A 229 -7.35 29.95 -1.55
C SER A 229 -7.28 30.87 -2.78
N GLY A 230 -6.34 30.59 -3.70
CA GLY A 230 -6.03 31.44 -4.85
C GLY A 230 -5.01 32.54 -4.54
N ALA A 231 -4.35 32.49 -3.37
CA ALA A 231 -3.26 33.40 -3.06
C ALA A 231 -1.99 33.01 -3.81
N THR A 232 -1.37 33.98 -4.45
CA THR A 232 -0.13 33.90 -5.21
C THR A 232 1.06 34.18 -4.31
N HIS A 233 2.05 33.30 -4.37
CA HIS A 233 3.32 33.38 -3.70
C HIS A 233 4.42 33.48 -4.75
N VAL A 234 5.33 34.45 -4.61
CA VAL A 234 6.38 34.72 -5.58
C VAL A 234 7.72 34.80 -4.87
N VAL A 235 8.71 34.09 -5.41
CA VAL A 235 10.11 34.18 -5.01
C VAL A 235 10.95 34.63 -6.20
N TRP A 236 11.98 35.42 -5.96
CA TRP A 236 12.95 35.85 -6.99
C TRP A 236 14.29 36.13 -6.34
N TYR A 237 15.31 36.40 -7.15
CA TYR A 237 16.59 36.92 -6.66
C TYR A 237 16.99 38.21 -7.37
N GLY A 238 17.74 39.06 -6.68
CA GLY A 238 18.15 40.35 -7.24
C GLY A 238 19.14 41.11 -6.37
N TYR A 239 19.79 42.10 -6.95
CA TYR A 239 20.83 42.88 -6.26
C TYR A 239 20.25 43.61 -5.04
N ASP A 240 20.97 43.50 -3.91
CA ASP A 240 20.62 44.14 -2.65
C ASP A 240 21.40 45.46 -2.44
N PRO A 241 20.73 46.56 -2.01
CA PRO A 241 21.36 47.86 -1.82
C PRO A 241 22.47 47.90 -0.76
N GLU A 242 22.46 46.99 0.19
CA GLU A 242 23.41 46.95 1.30
C GLU A 242 24.68 46.16 0.95
N ASN A 243 24.61 45.26 -0.03
CA ASN A 243 25.64 44.25 -0.29
C ASN A 243 26.21 44.30 -1.71
N ASP A 244 25.51 44.85 -2.72
CA ASP A 244 25.84 44.74 -4.15
C ASP A 244 25.90 43.29 -4.68
N TYR A 245 25.28 42.32 -4.00
CA TYR A 245 25.15 40.92 -4.43
C TYR A 245 23.69 40.51 -4.57
N GLU A 246 23.38 39.50 -5.41
CA GLU A 246 22.00 39.01 -5.50
C GLU A 246 21.57 38.26 -4.24
N GLN A 247 20.33 38.54 -3.82
CA GLN A 247 19.70 38.01 -2.61
C GLN A 247 18.30 37.49 -2.95
N VAL A 248 17.80 36.55 -2.16
CA VAL A 248 16.49 35.91 -2.39
C VAL A 248 15.40 36.69 -1.68
N TYR A 249 14.33 37.00 -2.39
CA TYR A 249 13.19 37.77 -1.91
C TYR A 249 11.88 37.02 -2.15
N TYR A 250 10.89 37.34 -1.31
CA TYR A 250 9.56 36.76 -1.37
C TYR A 250 8.47 37.81 -1.18
N ALA A 251 7.36 37.65 -1.91
CA ALA A 251 6.12 38.39 -1.68
C ALA A 251 4.89 37.49 -1.91
N THR A 252 3.79 37.79 -1.23
CA THR A 252 2.51 37.08 -1.39
C THR A 252 1.34 38.05 -1.42
N ASN A 253 0.24 37.67 -2.06
CA ASN A 253 -1.02 38.43 -2.04
C ASN A 253 -2.07 37.85 -1.06
N ALA A 254 -1.70 36.90 -0.19
CA ALA A 254 -2.63 36.20 0.72
C ALA A 254 -3.49 37.11 1.62
N GLY A 255 -3.03 38.35 1.89
CA GLY A 255 -3.80 39.37 2.63
C GLY A 255 -4.84 40.13 1.80
N GLY A 256 -5.11 39.74 0.55
CA GLY A 256 -5.94 40.49 -0.40
C GLY A 256 -5.22 41.66 -1.08
N SER A 257 -3.93 41.83 -0.80
CA SER A 257 -3.00 42.77 -1.43
C SER A 257 -1.58 42.24 -1.31
N TRP A 258 -0.70 42.61 -2.24
CA TRP A 258 0.71 42.24 -2.19
C TRP A 258 1.37 42.72 -0.89
N SER A 259 2.06 41.80 -0.22
CA SER A 259 2.94 42.10 0.90
C SER A 259 4.14 42.91 0.43
N SER A 260 4.78 43.65 1.35
CA SER A 260 6.12 44.16 1.08
C SER A 260 7.08 42.98 0.89
N PRO A 261 8.02 43.05 -0.07
CA PRO A 261 9.03 42.01 -0.25
C PRO A 261 9.82 41.78 1.02
N VAL A 262 10.00 40.51 1.37
CA VAL A 262 10.83 40.06 2.49
C VAL A 262 12.06 39.37 1.93
N ARG A 263 13.24 39.75 2.41
CA ARG A 263 14.49 39.03 2.09
C ARG A 263 14.54 37.72 2.88
N LEU A 264 14.73 36.61 2.18
CA LEU A 264 14.80 35.27 2.76
C LEU A 264 16.23 34.83 3.06
N SER A 265 17.20 35.22 2.25
CA SER A 265 18.61 34.89 2.48
C SER A 265 19.19 35.70 3.65
N THR A 266 20.20 35.14 4.33
CA THR A 266 20.98 35.88 5.34
C THR A 266 21.80 36.98 4.67
N GLN A 267 22.39 37.89 5.48
CA GLN A 267 23.31 38.90 4.97
C GLN A 267 24.65 38.26 4.55
N SER A 268 24.65 37.52 3.45
CA SER A 268 25.87 37.05 2.79
C SER A 268 26.45 38.17 1.94
N GLN A 269 27.78 38.31 1.95
CA GLN A 269 28.49 39.24 1.05
C GLN A 269 28.64 38.64 -0.36
N TYR A 270 27.76 37.71 -0.77
CA TYR A 270 27.91 36.91 -1.98
C TYR A 270 26.57 36.50 -2.59
N TYR A 271 26.64 35.93 -3.78
CA TYR A 271 25.51 35.60 -4.65
C TYR A 271 24.60 34.51 -4.07
N GLN A 272 23.29 34.77 -4.10
CA GLN A 272 22.21 33.84 -3.78
C GLN A 272 21.25 33.78 -4.99
N ARG A 273 21.14 32.62 -5.63
CA ARG A 273 20.49 32.48 -6.96
C ARG A 273 19.72 31.17 -7.09
N GLY A 274 18.93 31.05 -8.15
CA GLY A 274 18.25 29.79 -8.50
C GLY A 274 17.10 29.41 -7.56
N SER A 275 16.44 30.39 -6.94
CA SER A 275 15.36 30.14 -5.99
C SER A 275 14.17 29.40 -6.61
N GLN A 276 13.70 28.35 -5.92
CA GLN A 276 12.48 27.60 -6.22
C GLN A 276 11.49 27.68 -5.06
N ILE A 277 10.20 27.52 -5.34
CA ILE A 277 9.13 27.56 -4.33
C ILE A 277 8.15 26.38 -4.51
N ALA A 278 7.75 25.79 -3.38
CA ALA A 278 6.62 24.86 -3.28
C ALA A 278 5.72 25.28 -2.11
N LEU A 279 4.44 24.93 -2.16
CA LEU A 279 3.49 25.22 -1.08
C LEU A 279 2.95 23.91 -0.50
N ASP A 280 2.87 23.82 0.83
CA ASP A 280 2.20 22.70 1.49
C ASP A 280 0.67 22.84 1.44
N GLY A 281 -0.05 21.81 1.93
CA GLY A 281 -1.52 21.80 1.95
C GLY A 281 -2.16 22.90 2.81
N SER A 282 -1.38 23.60 3.65
CA SER A 282 -1.85 24.76 4.42
C SER A 282 -1.67 26.10 3.69
N GLY A 283 -0.94 26.10 2.57
CA GLY A 283 -0.52 27.31 1.84
C GLY A 283 0.78 27.91 2.36
N ALA A 284 1.52 27.20 3.22
CA ALA A 284 2.82 27.66 3.67
C ALA A 284 3.87 27.46 2.56
N ALA A 285 4.75 28.43 2.40
CA ALA A 285 5.82 28.43 1.42
C ALA A 285 7.06 27.72 1.93
N HIS A 286 7.62 26.88 1.06
CA HIS A 286 8.90 26.21 1.19
C HIS A 286 9.80 26.70 0.06
N VAL A 287 10.97 27.24 0.38
CA VAL A 287 11.87 27.88 -0.59
C VAL A 287 13.25 27.25 -0.49
N ALA A 288 13.81 26.85 -1.63
CA ALA A 288 15.16 26.35 -1.75
C ALA A 288 15.96 27.16 -2.80
N TRP A 289 17.26 27.37 -2.59
CA TRP A 289 18.11 28.12 -3.51
C TRP A 289 19.60 27.74 -3.37
N GLY A 290 20.40 28.07 -4.37
CA GLY A 290 21.86 27.94 -4.32
C GLY A 290 22.52 29.22 -3.83
N GLY A 291 23.46 29.12 -2.89
CA GLY A 291 24.10 30.29 -2.29
C GLY A 291 25.49 30.03 -1.75
N TYR A 292 26.38 31.01 -1.92
CA TYR A 292 27.74 30.93 -1.39
C TYR A 292 27.80 31.20 0.11
N ASP A 293 28.54 30.37 0.85
CA ASP A 293 28.81 30.52 2.29
C ASP A 293 30.28 30.89 2.54
N ASP A 294 30.49 32.01 3.23
CA ASP A 294 31.82 32.57 3.53
C ASP A 294 32.57 31.81 4.61
N SER A 295 31.81 31.21 5.52
CA SER A 295 32.38 30.50 6.68
C SER A 295 33.01 29.18 6.26
N GLU A 296 32.40 28.52 5.26
CA GLU A 296 32.86 27.26 4.68
C GLU A 296 33.64 27.47 3.36
N ASN A 297 33.49 28.63 2.70
CA ASN A 297 34.09 28.95 1.38
C ASN A 297 33.58 28.03 0.25
N GLU A 298 32.28 27.72 0.27
CA GLU A 298 31.63 26.72 -0.59
C GLU A 298 30.24 27.19 -1.07
N TRP A 299 29.78 26.70 -2.23
CA TRP A 299 28.39 26.86 -2.67
C TRP A 299 27.51 25.79 -2.05
N LEU A 300 26.44 26.21 -1.38
CA LEU A 300 25.53 25.31 -0.67
C LEU A 300 24.10 25.47 -1.19
N ILE A 301 23.29 24.43 -0.95
CA ILE A 301 21.84 24.48 -1.14
C ILE A 301 21.21 24.88 0.19
N TRP A 302 20.45 25.96 0.13
CA TRP A 302 19.78 26.56 1.28
C TRP A 302 18.28 26.32 1.23
N TYR A 303 17.66 26.30 2.40
CA TYR A 303 16.23 26.12 2.58
C TYR A 303 15.67 27.05 3.67
N THR A 304 14.45 27.55 3.45
CA THR A 304 13.62 28.17 4.49
C THR A 304 12.13 27.94 4.25
N THR A 305 11.31 28.02 5.29
CA THR A 305 9.85 27.88 5.24
C THR A 305 9.16 28.82 6.22
N ASN A 306 7.90 29.18 5.94
CA ASN A 306 7.02 29.89 6.88
C ASN A 306 5.89 29.01 7.47
N ALA A 307 6.00 27.67 7.41
CA ALA A 307 5.01 26.74 7.97
C ALA A 307 4.77 26.91 9.48
N GLY A 308 5.73 27.50 10.20
CA GLY A 308 5.60 27.87 11.62
C GLY A 308 4.90 29.22 11.88
N GLY A 309 4.39 29.89 10.85
CA GLY A 309 3.82 31.24 10.88
C GLY A 309 4.81 32.34 10.49
N ASP A 310 6.01 32.32 11.08
CA ASP A 310 7.13 33.17 10.68
C ASP A 310 8.15 32.39 9.83
N TRP A 311 8.93 33.09 9.01
CA TRP A 311 10.03 32.49 8.25
C TRP A 311 11.08 31.90 9.20
N SER A 312 11.45 30.65 8.97
CA SER A 312 12.59 30.01 9.63
C SER A 312 13.90 30.69 9.24
N ALA A 313 14.93 30.56 10.09
CA ALA A 313 16.28 30.93 9.67
C ALA A 313 16.73 30.04 8.49
N PRO A 314 17.40 30.59 7.47
CA PRO A 314 17.99 29.81 6.39
C PRO A 314 18.91 28.71 6.91
N LEU A 315 18.73 27.50 6.39
CA LEU A 315 19.50 26.32 6.74
C LEU A 315 20.14 25.73 5.48
N SER A 316 21.42 25.37 5.55
CA SER A 316 22.06 24.56 4.50
C SER A 316 21.60 23.11 4.60
N ILE A 317 21.24 22.52 3.46
CA ILE A 317 20.79 21.13 3.32
C ILE A 317 21.74 20.26 2.49
N SER A 318 22.78 20.85 1.91
CA SER A 318 23.87 20.15 1.23
C SER A 318 25.09 19.96 2.13
N PRO A 319 25.92 18.94 1.91
CA PRO A 319 27.04 18.61 2.80
C PRO A 319 28.35 19.31 2.41
N ASP A 320 28.55 19.66 1.13
CA ASP A 320 29.78 20.21 0.55
C ASP A 320 29.45 21.23 -0.59
N ASP A 321 30.49 21.77 -1.25
CA ASP A 321 30.45 22.66 -2.44
C ASP A 321 29.65 22.05 -3.62
N ASP A 322 28.35 22.30 -3.67
CA ASP A 322 27.41 21.72 -4.63
C ASP A 322 27.02 22.67 -5.78
N GLY A 323 27.51 23.91 -5.80
CA GLY A 323 27.20 24.87 -6.86
C GLY A 323 25.72 25.29 -6.90
N PRO A 324 25.36 26.38 -7.58
CA PRO A 324 23.98 26.90 -7.58
C PRO A 324 23.06 26.25 -8.64
N TYR A 325 23.37 25.05 -9.13
CA TYR A 325 22.78 24.55 -10.37
C TYR A 325 21.67 23.51 -10.16
N GLY A 326 20.63 23.56 -11.02
CA GLY A 326 19.64 22.49 -11.16
C GLY A 326 18.81 22.16 -9.91
N THR A 327 18.32 23.14 -9.14
CA THR A 327 17.48 22.86 -7.96
C THR A 327 16.00 22.70 -8.31
N ALA A 328 15.31 21.74 -7.71
CA ALA A 328 13.84 21.64 -7.70
C ALA A 328 13.31 21.27 -6.31
N ILE A 329 12.11 21.76 -5.98
CA ILE A 329 11.43 21.51 -4.70
C ILE A 329 9.96 21.16 -4.92
N LYS A 330 9.46 20.20 -4.13
CA LYS A 330 8.03 19.84 -4.01
C LYS A 330 7.71 19.51 -2.55
N THR A 331 6.42 19.45 -2.21
CA THR A 331 5.94 19.05 -0.88
C THR A 331 5.03 17.84 -0.98
N ASP A 332 5.12 16.92 -0.02
CA ASP A 332 4.20 15.79 0.13
C ASP A 332 2.87 16.21 0.80
N SER A 333 1.91 15.29 0.87
CA SER A 333 0.58 15.50 1.47
C SER A 333 0.65 15.83 2.97
N ALA A 334 1.74 15.45 3.64
CA ALA A 334 2.03 15.78 5.03
C ALA A 334 2.77 17.13 5.20
N GLY A 335 3.07 17.84 4.11
CA GLY A 335 3.78 19.12 4.11
C GLY A 335 5.30 19.00 4.26
N LYS A 336 5.89 17.82 4.04
CA LYS A 336 7.35 17.66 4.01
C LYS A 336 7.90 18.15 2.69
N ALA A 337 8.99 18.93 2.75
CA ALA A 337 9.71 19.37 1.57
C ALA A 337 10.64 18.26 1.04
N HIS A 338 10.64 18.08 -0.27
CA HIS A 338 11.53 17.22 -1.05
C HIS A 338 12.34 18.12 -1.97
N VAL A 339 13.67 18.05 -1.91
CA VAL A 339 14.57 18.89 -2.69
C VAL A 339 15.55 18.01 -3.45
N VAL A 340 15.72 18.31 -4.74
CA VAL A 340 16.74 17.72 -5.60
C VAL A 340 17.62 18.80 -6.18
N TRP A 341 18.90 18.49 -6.37
CA TRP A 341 19.87 19.41 -6.96
C TRP A 341 20.99 18.69 -7.71
N HIS A 342 21.65 19.43 -8.60
CA HIS A 342 22.95 19.03 -9.12
C HIS A 342 24.02 19.40 -8.09
N GLY A 343 24.76 18.41 -7.63
CA GLY A 343 25.86 18.57 -6.68
C GLY A 343 27.20 18.17 -7.27
N HIS A 344 28.28 18.68 -6.66
CA HIS A 344 29.66 18.43 -7.06
C HIS A 344 30.37 17.71 -5.91
N ASN A 345 30.13 16.40 -5.83
CA ASN A 345 30.56 15.64 -4.67
C ASN A 345 32.05 15.28 -4.72
N SER A 346 32.84 15.92 -3.83
CA SER A 346 34.27 15.67 -3.67
C SER A 346 34.61 14.24 -3.20
N THR A 347 33.65 13.54 -2.58
CA THR A 347 33.76 12.16 -2.09
C THR A 347 33.69 11.12 -3.22
N TYR A 348 33.05 11.44 -4.36
CA TYR A 348 32.76 10.48 -5.44
C TYR A 348 33.50 10.71 -6.77
N GLY A 349 34.40 11.70 -6.85
CA GLY A 349 35.26 11.86 -8.04
C GLY A 349 35.34 13.28 -8.59
N GLY A 350 34.49 14.20 -8.12
CA GLY A 350 34.54 15.61 -8.44
C GLY A 350 33.93 15.98 -9.80
N GLY A 351 32.84 15.32 -10.22
CA GLY A 351 31.95 15.85 -11.25
C GLY A 351 30.49 15.88 -10.78
N CYS A 352 29.59 16.19 -11.72
CA CYS A 352 28.20 16.54 -11.44
C CYS A 352 27.34 15.29 -11.16
N SER A 353 26.61 15.28 -10.06
CA SER A 353 25.70 14.20 -9.64
C SER A 353 24.33 14.76 -9.22
N VAL A 354 23.29 13.92 -9.27
CA VAL A 354 21.96 14.28 -8.76
C VAL A 354 21.83 13.84 -7.31
N LEU A 355 21.52 14.79 -6.42
CA LEU A 355 21.33 14.57 -4.99
C LEU A 355 19.89 14.86 -4.59
N TYR A 356 19.43 14.18 -3.55
CA TYR A 356 18.10 14.33 -2.98
C TYR A 356 18.16 14.43 -1.46
N SER A 357 17.32 15.29 -0.87
CA SER A 357 17.06 15.29 0.56
C SER A 357 15.60 15.64 0.87
N THR A 358 15.09 15.17 2.00
CA THR A 358 13.73 15.45 2.47
C THR A 358 13.72 15.79 3.95
N ASN A 359 12.76 16.62 4.36
CA ASN A 359 12.57 17.02 5.75
C ASN A 359 11.77 15.96 6.53
N ALA A 360 12.43 14.87 6.95
CA ALA A 360 11.83 13.78 7.72
C ALA A 360 11.82 14.07 9.24
N GLY A 361 10.63 14.13 9.85
CA GLY A 361 10.49 14.22 11.32
C GLY A 361 10.96 15.54 11.94
N GLY A 362 11.02 16.61 11.15
CA GLY A 362 11.48 17.94 11.59
C GLY A 362 12.99 18.18 11.43
N SER A 363 13.70 17.27 10.77
CA SER A 363 15.11 17.41 10.38
C SER A 363 15.33 16.92 8.94
N TRP A 364 16.28 17.52 8.24
CA TRP A 364 16.68 17.06 6.91
C TRP A 364 17.38 15.71 6.96
N SER A 365 17.04 14.84 6.01
CA SER A 365 17.78 13.60 5.76
C SER A 365 19.19 13.92 5.26
N TYR A 366 20.13 13.00 5.50
CA TYR A 366 21.42 13.10 4.83
C TYR A 366 21.20 13.00 3.30
N PRO A 367 21.86 13.82 2.47
CA PRO A 367 21.68 13.79 1.03
C PRO A 367 21.96 12.40 0.43
N GLU A 368 21.00 11.89 -0.32
CA GLU A 368 21.06 10.60 -1.02
C GLU A 368 21.53 10.82 -2.47
N LEU A 369 22.44 9.96 -2.94
CA LEU A 369 22.97 9.99 -4.30
C LEU A 369 22.04 9.24 -5.25
N LEU A 370 21.46 9.94 -6.23
CA LEU A 370 20.54 9.36 -7.21
C LEU A 370 21.22 8.93 -8.51
N SER A 371 22.36 9.53 -8.86
CA SER A 371 23.11 9.25 -10.10
C SER A 371 24.64 9.20 -9.87
N GLY A 372 25.40 8.76 -10.88
CA GLY A 372 26.87 8.68 -10.81
C GLY A 372 27.59 10.03 -10.97
N ASP A 373 28.92 10.01 -11.08
CA ASP A 373 29.74 11.17 -11.44
C ASP A 373 29.81 11.29 -12.98
N HIS A 374 29.30 12.40 -13.53
CA HIS A 374 29.03 12.53 -14.96
C HIS A 374 29.89 13.56 -15.71
N GLY A 375 30.95 14.12 -15.11
CA GLY A 375 32.02 14.86 -15.82
C GLY A 375 31.66 16.15 -16.58
N HIS A 376 30.38 16.44 -16.85
CA HIS A 376 29.85 17.64 -17.51
C HIS A 376 28.89 18.37 -16.55
N GLY A 377 29.01 19.70 -16.48
CA GLY A 377 28.33 20.53 -15.48
C GLY A 377 26.83 20.64 -15.71
N GLY A 378 26.03 20.23 -14.72
CA GLY A 378 24.57 20.20 -14.77
C GLY A 378 23.92 21.59 -14.67
N SER A 379 23.86 22.32 -15.77
CA SER A 379 23.13 23.60 -15.86
C SER A 379 21.63 23.45 -16.18
N TYR A 380 21.19 22.24 -16.55
CA TYR A 380 19.82 21.98 -16.98
C TYR A 380 18.85 21.75 -15.80
N PRO A 381 17.54 21.94 -15.99
CA PRO A 381 16.53 21.68 -14.96
C PRO A 381 16.43 20.19 -14.60
N ILE A 382 16.13 19.90 -13.33
CA ILE A 382 15.75 18.58 -12.85
C ILE A 382 14.22 18.53 -12.71
N GLY A 383 13.60 17.51 -13.29
CA GLY A 383 12.20 17.20 -13.03
C GLY A 383 12.04 16.54 -11.66
N LEU A 384 11.20 17.11 -10.80
CA LEU A 384 10.77 16.51 -9.54
C LEU A 384 9.25 16.58 -9.43
N ALA A 385 8.63 15.44 -9.14
CA ALA A 385 7.21 15.34 -8.83
C ALA A 385 6.97 14.38 -7.66
N ILE A 386 5.87 14.58 -6.94
CA ILE A 386 5.43 13.72 -5.83
C ILE A 386 4.09 13.11 -6.22
N ASP A 387 4.00 11.78 -6.17
CA ASP A 387 2.76 11.06 -6.51
C ASP A 387 1.68 11.22 -5.42
N PRO A 388 0.43 10.81 -5.68
CA PRO A 388 -0.65 10.85 -4.68
C PRO A 388 -0.40 9.99 -3.41
N PHE A 389 0.67 9.17 -3.40
CA PHE A 389 1.08 8.31 -2.29
C PHE A 389 2.32 8.83 -1.55
N ASP A 390 2.70 10.09 -1.81
CA ASP A 390 3.87 10.76 -1.23
C ASP A 390 5.23 10.20 -1.67
N HIS A 391 5.28 9.51 -2.81
CA HIS A 391 6.53 9.01 -3.39
C HIS A 391 7.16 10.04 -4.33
N PRO A 392 8.45 10.36 -4.17
CA PRO A 392 9.15 11.24 -5.09
C PRO A 392 9.60 10.52 -6.36
N HIS A 393 9.42 11.19 -7.50
CA HIS A 393 9.89 10.81 -8.83
C HIS A 393 10.83 11.88 -9.37
N VAL A 394 11.94 11.46 -9.98
CA VAL A 394 12.99 12.35 -10.48
C VAL A 394 13.34 11.99 -11.92
N VAL A 395 13.42 13.01 -12.77
CA VAL A 395 13.99 12.93 -14.11
C VAL A 395 15.12 13.95 -14.24
N SER A 396 16.28 13.53 -14.71
CA SER A 396 17.49 14.36 -14.79
C SER A 396 18.30 14.07 -16.04
N ASP A 397 19.06 15.06 -16.52
CA ASP A 397 20.13 14.83 -17.49
C ASP A 397 21.34 14.26 -16.74
N GLY A 398 21.76 13.06 -17.11
CA GLY A 398 22.82 12.37 -16.38
C GLY A 398 24.22 12.75 -16.84
N GLY A 399 24.45 13.94 -17.41
CA GLY A 399 25.76 14.44 -17.92
C GLY A 399 26.49 13.59 -18.98
N ASP A 400 26.08 12.34 -19.19
CA ASP A 400 26.58 11.34 -20.13
C ASP A 400 25.68 11.24 -21.37
N GLU A 401 25.11 12.38 -21.80
CA GLU A 401 24.27 12.49 -23.00
C GLU A 401 22.89 11.79 -22.90
N ASP A 402 22.49 11.30 -21.72
CA ASP A 402 21.22 10.59 -21.51
C ASP A 402 20.30 11.23 -20.45
N ILE A 403 18.98 11.06 -20.62
CA ILE A 403 17.94 11.35 -19.64
C ILE A 403 17.69 10.13 -18.77
N TRP A 404 17.72 10.32 -17.46
CA TRP A 404 17.52 9.28 -16.47
C TRP A 404 16.26 9.51 -15.66
N TYR A 405 15.65 8.40 -15.24
CA TYR A 405 14.51 8.37 -14.34
C TYR A 405 14.81 7.50 -13.11
N THR A 406 14.41 7.97 -11.93
CA THR A 406 14.37 7.16 -10.71
C THR A 406 13.23 7.62 -9.79
N ALA A 407 12.71 6.72 -8.96
CA ALA A 407 11.67 7.02 -7.98
C ALA A 407 11.89 6.26 -6.67
N ASN A 408 11.33 6.77 -5.56
CA ASN A 408 11.33 6.10 -4.27
C ASN A 408 9.91 5.68 -3.86
N LEU A 409 9.57 4.41 -4.10
CA LEU A 409 8.22 3.85 -3.92
C LEU A 409 8.02 3.24 -2.51
N GLY A 410 8.63 3.83 -1.48
CA GLY A 410 8.49 3.42 -0.08
C GLY A 410 9.53 2.39 0.44
N SER A 411 10.22 1.67 -0.44
CA SER A 411 11.32 0.75 -0.08
C SER A 411 12.72 1.29 -0.37
N GLY A 412 12.84 2.58 -0.71
CA GLY A 412 14.07 3.21 -1.20
C GLY A 412 14.04 3.49 -2.70
N TRP A 413 15.08 4.15 -3.21
CA TRP A 413 15.18 4.53 -4.62
C TRP A 413 15.34 3.32 -5.55
N SER A 414 14.64 3.36 -6.67
CA SER A 414 14.81 2.44 -7.79
C SER A 414 16.19 2.57 -8.43
N MET A 415 16.62 1.55 -9.16
CA MET A 415 17.79 1.67 -10.03
C MET A 415 17.52 2.71 -11.14
N PRO A 416 18.43 3.68 -11.38
CA PRO A 416 18.26 4.65 -12.45
C PRO A 416 18.05 3.99 -13.81
N LEU A 417 17.03 4.46 -14.54
CA LEU A 417 16.63 3.98 -15.85
C LEU A 417 16.91 5.06 -16.90
N SER A 418 17.68 4.75 -17.95
CA SER A 418 17.86 5.66 -19.09
C SER A 418 16.59 5.65 -19.96
N LEU A 419 16.00 6.83 -20.17
CA LEU A 419 14.83 7.05 -21.01
C LEU A 419 15.23 7.32 -22.47
N SER A 420 16.39 7.91 -22.71
CA SER A 420 16.79 8.47 -24.02
C SER A 420 17.67 7.53 -24.85
N THR A 421 17.38 6.23 -24.88
CA THR A 421 18.24 5.18 -25.50
C THR A 421 18.42 5.28 -27.04
N GLN A 422 18.13 6.42 -27.66
CA GLN A 422 18.05 6.61 -29.11
C GLN A 422 19.28 7.33 -29.72
N SER A 423 20.21 7.87 -28.93
CA SER A 423 21.36 8.61 -29.46
C SER A 423 22.62 8.47 -28.62
N ASP A 424 23.78 8.56 -29.27
CA ASP A 424 25.09 8.78 -28.63
C ASP A 424 25.41 10.30 -28.55
N TYR A 425 24.40 11.16 -28.35
CA TYR A 425 24.49 12.63 -28.41
C TYR A 425 23.65 13.27 -27.32
N GLU A 426 24.00 14.51 -26.96
CA GLU A 426 23.43 15.25 -25.83
C GLU A 426 21.89 15.22 -25.81
N GLN A 427 21.36 14.89 -24.65
CA GLN A 427 19.94 14.95 -24.29
C GLN A 427 19.84 15.79 -23.02
N CYS A 428 18.93 16.75 -22.99
CA CYS A 428 18.92 17.77 -21.94
C CYS A 428 17.52 18.35 -21.72
N ALA A 429 17.46 19.33 -20.80
CA ALA A 429 16.25 20.04 -20.38
C ALA A 429 15.02 19.15 -20.09
N PRO A 430 15.15 18.06 -19.31
CA PRO A 430 14.00 17.21 -19.00
C PRO A 430 12.97 17.95 -18.17
N GLN A 431 11.69 17.73 -18.49
CA GLN A 431 10.55 18.10 -17.66
C GLN A 431 9.72 16.86 -17.36
N MET A 432 9.01 16.88 -16.23
CA MET A 432 8.10 15.80 -15.88
C MET A 432 6.79 16.29 -15.30
N ALA A 433 5.77 15.46 -15.46
CA ALA A 433 4.48 15.59 -14.81
C ALA A 433 3.96 14.21 -14.42
N LEU A 434 3.08 14.16 -13.42
CA LEU A 434 2.39 12.93 -13.00
C LEU A 434 0.92 13.05 -13.37
N ASP A 435 0.33 11.96 -13.86
CA ASP A 435 -1.12 11.90 -14.04
C ASP A 435 -1.81 11.72 -12.67
N ILE A 436 -3.15 11.71 -12.68
CA ILE A 436 -3.95 11.56 -11.44
C ILE A 436 -3.69 10.23 -10.71
N ASP A 437 -3.18 9.24 -11.43
CA ASP A 437 -2.89 7.91 -10.92
C ASP A 437 -1.43 7.78 -10.41
N GLY A 438 -0.63 8.83 -10.56
CA GLY A 438 0.79 8.86 -10.17
C GLY A 438 1.75 8.35 -11.23
N ASN A 439 1.30 8.08 -12.47
CA ASN A 439 2.18 7.62 -13.52
C ASN A 439 3.04 8.79 -14.03
N PRO A 440 4.37 8.60 -14.16
CA PRO A 440 5.25 9.65 -14.64
C PRO A 440 5.24 9.78 -16.16
N HIS A 441 5.19 11.02 -16.61
CA HIS A 441 5.39 11.45 -17.99
C HIS A 441 6.62 12.35 -18.04
N ALA A 442 7.47 12.15 -19.04
CA ALA A 442 8.68 12.94 -19.25
C ALA A 442 8.73 13.49 -20.68
N VAL A 443 9.20 14.73 -20.80
CA VAL A 443 9.58 15.34 -22.07
C VAL A 443 11.00 15.88 -21.96
N TRP A 444 11.74 15.87 -23.06
CA TRP A 444 13.10 16.42 -23.09
C TRP A 444 13.46 16.86 -24.51
N GLU A 445 14.49 17.69 -24.61
CA GLU A 445 15.11 18.03 -25.89
C GLU A 445 16.31 17.12 -26.14
N GLY A 446 16.55 16.75 -27.40
CA GLY A 446 17.75 16.01 -27.75
C GLY A 446 17.77 15.48 -29.18
N TYR A 447 18.92 14.95 -29.57
CA TYR A 447 19.17 14.44 -30.92
C TYR A 447 18.48 13.10 -31.17
N GLY A 448 18.08 12.88 -32.43
CA GLY A 448 17.73 11.54 -32.92
C GLY A 448 18.93 10.78 -33.49
N SER A 449 18.69 9.54 -33.90
CA SER A 449 19.72 8.67 -34.49
C SER A 449 20.32 9.18 -35.81
N ASP A 450 19.70 10.18 -36.44
CA ASP A 450 20.15 10.82 -37.67
C ASP A 450 21.06 12.04 -37.45
N GLU A 451 21.27 12.46 -36.21
CA GLU A 451 22.29 13.46 -35.79
C GLU A 451 22.12 14.88 -36.35
N ASP A 452 21.04 15.13 -37.10
CA ASP A 452 20.94 16.37 -37.89
C ASP A 452 20.32 17.54 -37.12
N TYR A 453 19.36 17.28 -36.22
CA TYR A 453 18.60 18.33 -35.50
C TYR A 453 18.11 17.88 -34.12
N GLU A 454 18.01 18.82 -33.19
CA GLU A 454 17.39 18.63 -31.87
C GLU A 454 15.86 18.55 -31.98
N ARG A 455 15.26 17.60 -31.26
CA ARG A 455 13.82 17.28 -31.30
C ARG A 455 13.26 17.26 -29.89
N ILE A 456 11.93 17.36 -29.81
CA ILE A 456 11.20 17.13 -28.56
C ILE A 456 10.78 15.68 -28.49
N TRP A 457 11.26 15.01 -27.46
CA TRP A 457 10.95 13.62 -27.16
C TRP A 457 9.96 13.53 -26.01
N TYR A 458 9.12 12.51 -26.06
CA TYR A 458 8.18 12.18 -25.01
C TYR A 458 8.25 10.69 -24.69
N SER A 459 8.15 10.38 -23.41
CA SER A 459 7.83 9.04 -22.93
C SER A 459 6.97 9.10 -21.66
N ALA A 460 6.25 8.04 -21.35
CA ALA A 460 5.52 7.88 -20.10
C ALA A 460 5.59 6.43 -19.62
N ASP A 461 5.34 6.18 -18.34
CA ASP A 461 5.15 4.81 -17.84
C ASP A 461 3.90 4.19 -18.48
N ILE A 462 4.06 2.99 -19.05
CA ILE A 462 3.00 2.26 -19.74
C ILE A 462 2.75 0.88 -19.15
N THR A 463 3.33 0.52 -18.00
CA THR A 463 3.32 -0.88 -17.56
C THR A 463 2.71 -1.18 -16.23
N GLN A 464 2.50 -0.20 -15.36
CA GLN A 464 2.05 -0.48 -14.00
C GLN A 464 0.65 0.09 -13.73
N ARG A 465 -0.10 -0.62 -12.88
CA ARG A 465 -1.37 -0.20 -12.30
C ARG A 465 -1.30 -0.41 -10.81
N ILE A 466 -1.84 0.53 -10.07
CA ILE A 466 -1.90 0.48 -8.61
C ILE A 466 -3.29 -0.02 -8.23
N VAL A 467 -3.31 -1.06 -7.39
CA VAL A 467 -4.53 -1.55 -6.75
C VAL A 467 -4.41 -1.23 -5.26
N ASN A 468 -5.20 -0.27 -4.82
CA ASN A 468 -5.33 0.09 -3.42
C ASN A 468 -6.54 -0.61 -2.82
N ALA A 469 -6.39 -1.14 -1.62
CA ALA A 469 -7.45 -1.72 -0.84
C ALA A 469 -7.50 -1.04 0.52
N ARG A 470 -8.69 -0.66 0.97
CA ARG A 470 -8.89 -0.20 2.34
C ARG A 470 -10.17 -0.73 2.95
N VAL A 471 -10.21 -0.68 4.28
CA VAL A 471 -11.41 -0.97 5.06
C VAL A 471 -12.14 0.32 5.39
N GLU A 472 -13.44 0.35 5.13
CA GLU A 472 -14.34 1.41 5.56
C GLU A 472 -15.24 0.89 6.70
N GLY A 473 -15.18 1.56 7.86
CA GLY A 473 -15.98 1.22 9.04
C GLY A 473 -15.31 0.29 10.06
N GLY A 474 -14.09 -0.20 9.80
CA GLY A 474 -13.34 -1.11 10.69
C GLY A 474 -13.83 -2.56 10.62
N HIS A 475 -13.56 -3.35 11.67
CA HIS A 475 -14.04 -4.74 11.84
C HIS A 475 -13.44 -5.78 10.88
N GLY A 476 -12.21 -5.54 10.44
CA GLY A 476 -11.39 -6.43 9.65
C GLY A 476 -10.21 -5.70 9.02
N MET A 477 -9.45 -6.42 8.20
CA MET A 477 -8.28 -5.91 7.47
C MET A 477 -8.26 -6.41 6.02
N VAL A 478 -7.47 -5.73 5.17
CA VAL A 478 -7.19 -6.12 3.79
C VAL A 478 -5.68 -6.18 3.57
N GLU A 479 -5.21 -7.17 2.80
CA GLU A 479 -3.77 -7.32 2.53
C GLU A 479 -3.49 -7.82 1.10
N PRO A 480 -2.62 -7.16 0.32
CA PRO A 480 -1.95 -5.89 0.65
C PRO A 480 -2.89 -4.68 0.56
N GLU A 481 -2.66 -3.64 1.37
CA GLU A 481 -3.38 -2.36 1.30
C GLU A 481 -3.05 -1.57 0.02
N SER A 482 -1.89 -1.83 -0.58
CA SER A 482 -1.51 -1.32 -1.89
C SER A 482 -0.60 -2.32 -2.60
N GLN A 483 -0.81 -2.51 -3.90
CA GLN A 483 0.06 -3.32 -4.75
C GLN A 483 0.19 -2.70 -6.15
N VAL A 484 1.37 -2.88 -6.73
CA VAL A 484 1.68 -2.51 -8.10
C VAL A 484 1.64 -3.77 -8.96
N VAL A 485 0.82 -3.76 -10.01
CA VAL A 485 0.68 -4.88 -10.96
C VAL A 485 0.95 -4.43 -12.39
N GLY A 486 1.47 -5.33 -13.22
CA GLY A 486 1.62 -5.08 -14.65
C GLY A 486 0.26 -4.88 -15.34
N ILE A 487 0.17 -4.06 -16.38
CA ILE A 487 -1.03 -4.00 -17.23
C ILE A 487 -1.32 -5.40 -17.78
N GLY A 488 -2.52 -5.90 -17.50
CA GLY A 488 -3.00 -7.22 -17.89
C GLY A 488 -2.65 -8.34 -16.91
N GLU A 489 -1.92 -8.06 -15.83
CA GLU A 489 -1.76 -8.97 -14.71
C GLU A 489 -2.97 -8.94 -13.77
N ASP A 490 -3.13 -9.97 -12.95
CA ASP A 490 -4.19 -10.04 -11.95
C ASP A 490 -3.69 -9.47 -10.62
N ALA A 491 -4.51 -8.68 -9.94
CA ALA A 491 -4.26 -8.23 -8.57
C ALA A 491 -5.15 -8.99 -7.59
N THR A 492 -4.62 -9.48 -6.48
CA THR A 492 -5.41 -10.18 -5.45
C THR A 492 -5.27 -9.50 -4.10
N ILE A 493 -6.41 -9.27 -3.46
CA ILE A 493 -6.54 -8.69 -2.11
C ILE A 493 -7.10 -9.78 -1.20
N THR A 494 -6.41 -10.05 -0.10
CA THR A 494 -6.92 -10.90 0.99
C THR A 494 -7.81 -10.05 1.89
N ILE A 495 -8.95 -10.60 2.30
CA ILE A 495 -9.94 -9.94 3.15
C ILE A 495 -10.06 -10.78 4.43
N THR A 496 -9.78 -10.17 5.59
CA THR A 496 -9.82 -10.84 6.88
C THR A 496 -10.78 -10.10 7.82
N PRO A 497 -12.03 -10.57 7.97
CA PRO A 497 -12.96 -10.02 8.97
C PRO A 497 -12.46 -10.23 10.41
N ASP A 498 -12.77 -9.29 11.31
CA ASP A 498 -12.60 -9.51 12.75
C ASP A 498 -13.58 -10.58 13.25
N GLU A 499 -13.29 -11.17 14.42
CA GLU A 499 -14.17 -12.15 15.06
C GLU A 499 -15.60 -11.60 15.23
N GLY A 500 -16.60 -12.37 14.77
CA GLY A 500 -18.00 -11.98 14.79
C GLY A 500 -18.45 -11.06 13.64
N TYR A 501 -17.60 -10.82 12.65
CA TYR A 501 -17.91 -10.06 11.44
C TYR A 501 -17.69 -10.89 10.17
N ARG A 502 -18.31 -10.46 9.07
CA ARG A 502 -18.13 -10.98 7.71
C ARG A 502 -18.09 -9.83 6.72
N THR A 503 -17.60 -10.07 5.51
CA THR A 503 -17.59 -9.04 4.47
C THR A 503 -19.02 -8.60 4.15
N GLY A 504 -19.27 -7.30 4.30
CA GLY A 504 -20.53 -6.64 4.01
C GLY A 504 -20.64 -6.25 2.54
N SER A 505 -19.66 -5.48 2.06
CA SER A 505 -19.57 -5.09 0.65
C SER A 505 -18.12 -4.99 0.19
N VAL A 506 -17.89 -5.24 -1.09
CA VAL A 506 -16.67 -4.86 -1.79
C VAL A 506 -17.08 -3.95 -2.95
N ILE A 507 -16.48 -2.77 -3.03
CA ILE A 507 -16.69 -1.78 -4.08
C ILE A 507 -15.36 -1.58 -4.78
N ASP A 508 -15.31 -1.82 -6.09
CA ASP A 508 -14.13 -1.61 -6.92
C ASP A 508 -14.40 -0.43 -7.87
N ASN A 509 -13.63 0.65 -7.73
CA ASN A 509 -13.78 1.89 -8.53
C ASN A 509 -15.23 2.42 -8.53
N GLY A 510 -15.87 2.40 -7.35
CA GLY A 510 -17.27 2.82 -7.18
C GLY A 510 -18.32 1.82 -7.66
N VAL A 511 -17.91 0.67 -8.22
CA VAL A 511 -18.80 -0.39 -8.71
C VAL A 511 -18.94 -1.50 -7.67
N PRO A 512 -20.15 -1.83 -7.19
CA PRO A 512 -20.35 -2.93 -6.26
C PRO A 512 -20.02 -4.30 -6.89
N VAL A 513 -19.15 -5.07 -6.24
CA VAL A 513 -18.78 -6.43 -6.64
C VAL A 513 -19.83 -7.42 -6.16
N ASN A 514 -20.36 -8.24 -7.06
CA ASN A 514 -21.39 -9.24 -6.75
C ASN A 514 -21.08 -10.60 -7.41
N PRO A 515 -21.17 -11.72 -6.68
CA PRO A 515 -21.45 -11.82 -5.23
C PRO A 515 -20.35 -11.20 -4.37
N VAL A 516 -20.68 -10.78 -3.14
CA VAL A 516 -19.72 -10.17 -2.21
C VAL A 516 -18.66 -11.21 -1.84
N PRO A 517 -17.36 -10.97 -2.12
CA PRO A 517 -16.29 -11.88 -1.73
C PRO A 517 -16.09 -11.90 -0.20
N GLU A 518 -15.86 -13.08 0.39
CA GLU A 518 -15.68 -13.23 1.85
C GLU A 518 -14.22 -13.18 2.32
N PHE A 519 -13.29 -13.82 1.60
CA PHE A 519 -11.89 -13.97 2.07
C PHE A 519 -10.84 -13.43 1.10
N SER A 520 -11.20 -13.24 -0.17
CA SER A 520 -10.31 -12.65 -1.16
C SER A 520 -11.09 -12.02 -2.31
N TYR A 521 -10.51 -11.00 -2.90
CA TYR A 521 -11.00 -10.36 -4.12
C TYR A 521 -9.87 -10.26 -5.14
N THR A 522 -10.07 -10.88 -6.30
CA THR A 522 -9.12 -10.83 -7.42
C THR A 522 -9.69 -9.98 -8.54
N ILE A 523 -8.92 -8.98 -8.94
CA ILE A 523 -9.15 -8.14 -10.12
C ILE A 523 -8.35 -8.76 -11.26
N ALA A 524 -9.04 -9.38 -12.21
CA ALA A 524 -8.39 -10.02 -13.33
C ALA A 524 -8.05 -9.02 -14.44
N ASN A 525 -6.88 -9.17 -15.07
CA ASN A 525 -6.43 -8.37 -16.20
C ASN A 525 -6.56 -6.86 -15.91
N VAL A 526 -5.82 -6.40 -14.91
CA VAL A 526 -5.81 -5.02 -14.44
C VAL A 526 -5.32 -4.12 -15.56
N THR A 527 -6.19 -3.25 -16.06
CA THR A 527 -5.89 -2.35 -17.19
C THR A 527 -5.94 -0.87 -16.80
N MET A 528 -6.40 -0.58 -15.60
CA MET A 528 -6.50 0.74 -14.97
C MET A 528 -6.19 0.61 -13.48
N HIS A 529 -6.02 1.72 -12.77
CA HIS A 529 -5.83 1.70 -11.32
C HIS A 529 -7.15 1.30 -10.64
N HIS A 530 -7.06 0.68 -9.47
CA HIS A 530 -8.23 0.23 -8.71
C HIS A 530 -8.20 0.76 -7.28
N GLU A 531 -9.33 1.30 -6.85
CA GLU A 531 -9.64 1.64 -5.47
C GLU A 531 -10.70 0.67 -4.96
N VAL A 532 -10.28 -0.29 -4.16
CA VAL A 532 -11.12 -1.30 -3.55
C VAL A 532 -11.47 -0.89 -2.12
N VAL A 533 -12.77 -0.70 -1.88
CA VAL A 533 -13.32 -0.39 -0.55
C VAL A 533 -14.06 -1.59 -0.03
N VAL A 534 -13.63 -2.10 1.12
CA VAL A 534 -14.25 -3.24 1.81
C VAL A 534 -14.95 -2.76 3.07
N THR A 535 -16.20 -3.16 3.27
CA THR A 535 -16.93 -2.97 4.54
C THR A 535 -17.20 -4.32 5.19
N PHE A 536 -17.30 -4.33 6.52
CA PHE A 536 -17.67 -5.51 7.29
C PHE A 536 -19.00 -5.30 8.01
N VAL A 537 -19.77 -6.36 8.16
CA VAL A 537 -21.04 -6.39 8.91
C VAL A 537 -20.98 -7.49 9.97
N PRO A 538 -21.69 -7.35 11.10
CA PRO A 538 -21.80 -8.42 12.08
C PRO A 538 -22.25 -9.71 11.39
N ALA A 539 -21.48 -10.78 11.59
CA ALA A 539 -21.88 -12.10 11.17
C ALA A 539 -23.04 -12.52 12.09
N ILE A 540 -24.22 -12.74 11.49
CA ILE A 540 -25.25 -13.53 12.15
C ILE A 540 -24.79 -14.97 12.03
N ALA A 541 -24.34 -15.56 13.14
CA ALA A 541 -23.84 -16.92 13.13
C ALA A 541 -25.00 -17.91 13.10
N ASP A 542 -25.02 -18.76 12.07
CA ASP A 542 -25.71 -20.04 12.14
C ASP A 542 -25.01 -20.93 13.17
N TRP A 543 -25.77 -21.69 13.94
CA TRP A 543 -25.22 -22.62 14.92
C TRP A 543 -25.46 -24.06 14.49
N TYR A 544 -24.42 -24.87 14.56
CA TYR A 544 -24.42 -26.26 14.13
C TYR A 544 -24.09 -27.18 15.30
N LEU A 545 -24.88 -28.25 15.46
CA LEU A 545 -24.77 -29.22 16.56
C LEU A 545 -24.80 -30.62 15.93
N ALA A 546 -23.63 -31.27 15.80
CA ALA A 546 -23.49 -32.51 15.03
C ALA A 546 -23.99 -33.77 15.75
N GLU A 547 -24.04 -33.75 17.07
CA GLU A 547 -24.59 -34.78 17.95
C GLU A 547 -26.09 -34.61 18.21
N GLY A 548 -26.73 -35.74 18.49
CA GLY A 548 -28.14 -35.84 18.79
C GLY A 548 -28.66 -37.26 18.58
N CYS A 549 -29.37 -37.74 19.61
CA CYS A 549 -30.08 -39.02 19.59
C CYS A 549 -31.44 -38.88 20.29
N THR A 550 -32.49 -39.28 19.59
CA THR A 550 -33.89 -39.20 20.07
C THR A 550 -34.55 -40.58 20.18
N ASP A 551 -33.76 -41.64 20.03
CA ASP A 551 -34.17 -43.05 20.12
C ASP A 551 -33.36 -43.77 21.23
N GLY A 552 -33.64 -45.05 21.48
CA GLY A 552 -32.86 -45.87 22.41
C GLY A 552 -32.89 -45.43 23.87
N GLY A 553 -33.90 -44.62 24.26
CA GLY A 553 -34.02 -44.07 25.60
C GLY A 553 -33.17 -42.81 25.86
N MET A 554 -32.64 -42.19 24.81
CA MET A 554 -31.95 -40.90 24.89
C MET A 554 -32.90 -39.73 24.62
N GLU A 555 -32.64 -38.60 25.27
CA GLU A 555 -33.34 -37.33 25.10
C GLU A 555 -32.36 -36.26 24.61
N THR A 556 -32.68 -35.55 23.53
CA THR A 556 -31.86 -34.44 23.01
C THR A 556 -32.61 -33.11 23.12
N TRP A 557 -31.92 -32.11 23.67
CA TRP A 557 -32.42 -30.75 23.83
C TRP A 557 -31.44 -29.75 23.21
N VAL A 558 -31.97 -28.80 22.44
CA VAL A 558 -31.21 -27.64 21.94
C VAL A 558 -31.59 -26.42 22.77
N LEU A 559 -30.59 -25.77 23.35
CA LEU A 559 -30.76 -24.61 24.22
C LEU A 559 -30.28 -23.38 23.45
N VAL A 560 -31.15 -22.38 23.33
CA VAL A 560 -30.85 -21.15 22.57
C VAL A 560 -30.98 -19.97 23.52
N GLN A 561 -29.87 -19.29 23.75
CA GLN A 561 -29.81 -18.04 24.50
C GLN A 561 -29.83 -16.85 23.54
N ASN A 562 -30.70 -15.89 23.82
CA ASN A 562 -30.65 -14.56 23.24
C ASN A 562 -29.95 -13.61 24.21
N PRO A 563 -28.66 -13.28 24.00
CA PRO A 563 -27.92 -12.32 24.81
C PRO A 563 -28.22 -10.86 24.45
N ASN A 564 -28.94 -10.59 23.37
CA ASN A 564 -29.20 -9.24 22.89
C ASN A 564 -30.20 -8.50 23.79
N ASP A 565 -30.16 -7.17 23.74
CA ASP A 565 -31.13 -6.28 24.36
C ASP A 565 -32.48 -6.20 23.60
N SER A 566 -32.53 -6.85 22.45
CA SER A 566 -33.66 -6.92 21.53
C SER A 566 -34.06 -8.38 21.29
N PRO A 567 -35.35 -8.65 21.01
CA PRO A 567 -35.78 -10.01 20.70
C PRO A 567 -35.22 -10.50 19.36
N VAL A 568 -35.07 -11.82 19.25
CA VAL A 568 -34.67 -12.51 18.02
C VAL A 568 -35.72 -13.57 17.65
N THR A 569 -35.72 -13.98 16.40
CA THR A 569 -36.50 -15.12 15.90
C THR A 569 -35.52 -16.23 15.52
N VAL A 570 -35.83 -17.49 15.82
CA VAL A 570 -34.96 -18.63 15.48
C VAL A 570 -35.69 -19.75 14.76
N ASP A 571 -34.99 -20.41 13.84
CA ASP A 571 -35.44 -21.63 13.16
C ASP A 571 -34.49 -22.79 13.45
N LEU A 572 -35.05 -23.98 13.67
CA LEU A 572 -34.26 -25.22 13.77
C LEU A 572 -34.52 -26.12 12.56
N THR A 573 -33.45 -26.54 11.90
CA THR A 573 -33.45 -27.60 10.89
C THR A 573 -32.80 -28.86 11.46
N LEU A 574 -33.57 -29.95 11.55
CA LEU A 574 -33.12 -31.25 12.05
C LEU A 574 -32.64 -32.12 10.89
N MET A 575 -31.33 -32.35 10.79
CA MET A 575 -30.73 -33.14 9.72
C MET A 575 -30.60 -34.60 10.19
N THR A 576 -31.28 -35.51 9.50
CA THR A 576 -31.32 -36.93 9.86
C THR A 576 -30.76 -37.82 8.76
N ASP A 577 -30.56 -39.10 9.07
CA ASP A 577 -30.23 -40.16 8.11
C ASP A 577 -31.29 -40.36 7.01
N LYS A 578 -32.51 -39.83 7.21
CA LYS A 578 -33.62 -39.85 6.25
C LYS A 578 -33.82 -38.51 5.52
N GLY A 579 -32.92 -37.55 5.73
CA GLY A 579 -32.97 -36.20 5.21
C GLY A 579 -33.39 -35.14 6.24
N PRO A 580 -33.40 -33.86 5.86
CA PRO A 580 -33.72 -32.76 6.76
C PRO A 580 -35.22 -32.70 7.08
N LYS A 581 -35.53 -32.28 8.30
CA LYS A 581 -36.88 -31.97 8.78
C LYS A 581 -36.87 -30.59 9.42
N ASN A 582 -37.86 -29.76 9.07
CA ASN A 582 -38.09 -28.44 9.66
C ASN A 582 -39.40 -28.52 10.46
N PRO A 583 -39.37 -28.84 11.76
CA PRO A 583 -40.58 -28.99 12.55
C PRO A 583 -41.33 -27.65 12.64
N PRO A 584 -42.64 -27.61 12.32
CA PRO A 584 -43.41 -26.36 12.35
C PRO A 584 -43.36 -25.62 13.70
N ASP A 585 -43.31 -26.36 14.82
CA ASP A 585 -43.24 -25.80 16.17
C ASP A 585 -41.84 -25.28 16.55
N MET A 586 -40.86 -25.42 15.64
CA MET A 586 -39.49 -24.93 15.79
C MET A 586 -39.09 -23.98 14.65
N GLN A 587 -40.06 -23.41 13.94
CA GLN A 587 -39.84 -22.33 12.97
C GLN A 587 -40.43 -21.02 13.51
N ASP A 588 -39.82 -19.90 13.14
CA ASP A 588 -40.20 -18.54 13.52
C ASP A 588 -40.36 -18.36 15.04
N VAL A 589 -39.51 -19.02 15.83
CA VAL A 589 -39.66 -19.05 17.28
C VAL A 589 -39.08 -17.79 17.91
N TYR A 590 -39.96 -16.98 18.49
CA TYR A 590 -39.59 -15.74 19.17
C TYR A 590 -38.84 -16.01 20.49
N VAL A 591 -37.62 -15.49 20.61
CA VAL A 591 -36.80 -15.54 21.83
C VAL A 591 -36.64 -14.12 22.38
N PRO A 592 -37.28 -13.77 23.52
CA PRO A 592 -37.18 -12.43 24.11
C PRO A 592 -35.73 -12.00 24.37
N ALA A 593 -35.50 -10.69 24.40
CA ALA A 593 -34.24 -10.09 24.83
C ALA A 593 -33.78 -10.64 26.20
N LEU A 594 -32.47 -10.83 26.36
CA LEU A 594 -31.84 -11.28 27.60
C LEU A 594 -32.49 -12.54 28.20
N SER A 595 -32.85 -13.50 27.35
CA SER A 595 -33.58 -14.71 27.75
C SER A 595 -33.05 -15.96 27.05
N ARG A 596 -33.60 -17.14 27.39
CA ARG A 596 -33.29 -18.40 26.71
C ARG A 596 -34.53 -19.27 26.55
N ILE A 597 -34.52 -20.14 25.54
CA ILE A 597 -35.52 -21.18 25.31
C ILE A 597 -34.83 -22.54 25.08
N SER A 598 -35.56 -23.64 25.26
CA SER A 598 -35.04 -24.99 25.00
C SER A 598 -36.03 -25.80 24.17
N PHE A 599 -35.52 -26.50 23.17
CA PHE A 599 -36.26 -27.29 22.18
C PHE A 599 -36.04 -28.78 22.43
N ASN A 600 -37.13 -29.53 22.63
CA ASN A 600 -37.07 -30.98 22.80
C ASN A 600 -37.11 -31.68 21.44
N LEU A 601 -36.02 -32.29 20.98
CA LEU A 601 -36.01 -32.92 19.67
C LEU A 601 -36.83 -34.22 19.62
N ASN A 602 -37.02 -34.88 20.76
CA ASN A 602 -37.78 -36.14 20.84
C ASN A 602 -39.28 -35.98 20.53
N SER A 603 -39.83 -34.76 20.60
CA SER A 603 -41.21 -34.53 20.15
C SER A 603 -41.32 -34.55 18.63
N GLU A 604 -40.21 -34.33 17.92
CA GLU A 604 -40.20 -34.11 16.48
C GLU A 604 -39.65 -35.29 15.69
N VAL A 605 -38.61 -35.94 16.17
CA VAL A 605 -37.97 -37.05 15.46
C VAL A 605 -37.70 -38.22 16.39
N THR A 606 -37.62 -39.42 15.80
CA THR A 606 -37.12 -40.63 16.46
C THR A 606 -36.02 -41.18 15.58
N SER A 607 -34.77 -40.88 15.93
CA SER A 607 -33.58 -41.29 15.20
C SER A 607 -32.37 -41.41 16.13
N PHE A 608 -31.49 -42.38 15.84
CA PHE A 608 -30.14 -42.47 16.38
C PHE A 608 -29.17 -41.46 15.74
N HIS A 609 -29.61 -40.75 14.70
CA HIS A 609 -28.82 -39.87 13.88
C HIS A 609 -29.58 -38.56 13.63
N VAL A 610 -29.46 -37.60 14.54
CA VAL A 610 -29.98 -36.25 14.34
C VAL A 610 -28.91 -35.21 14.67
N SER A 611 -28.65 -34.29 13.75
CA SER A 611 -27.90 -33.05 14.03
C SER A 611 -28.84 -31.86 13.84
N THR A 612 -28.46 -30.70 14.36
CA THR A 612 -29.28 -29.48 14.29
C THR A 612 -28.51 -28.34 13.64
N LEU A 613 -29.22 -27.57 12.81
CA LEU A 613 -28.84 -26.23 12.39
C LEU A 613 -29.83 -25.26 13.03
N VAL A 614 -29.33 -24.24 13.74
CA VAL A 614 -30.10 -23.12 14.28
C VAL A 614 -29.74 -21.87 13.51
N THR A 615 -30.72 -21.25 12.87
CA THR A 615 -30.56 -19.92 12.24
C THR A 615 -31.29 -18.89 13.09
N SER A 616 -30.86 -17.63 13.03
CA SER A 616 -31.48 -16.55 13.79
C SER A 616 -31.69 -15.30 12.94
N GLU A 617 -32.75 -14.56 13.23
CA GLU A 617 -33.04 -13.25 12.64
C GLU A 617 -33.18 -12.21 13.76
N GLY A 618 -32.68 -10.99 13.50
CA GLY A 618 -32.79 -9.86 14.42
C GLY A 618 -31.69 -9.75 15.49
N GLY A 619 -30.75 -10.70 15.55
CA GLY A 619 -29.58 -10.64 16.44
C GLY A 619 -28.92 -12.01 16.62
N ASN A 620 -27.70 -12.03 17.17
CA ASN A 620 -26.94 -13.26 17.39
C ASN A 620 -27.48 -14.06 18.58
N VAL A 621 -27.50 -15.38 18.47
CA VAL A 621 -27.81 -16.29 19.57
C VAL A 621 -26.57 -17.05 20.03
N VAL A 622 -26.67 -17.73 21.18
CA VAL A 622 -25.71 -18.75 21.62
C VAL A 622 -26.46 -20.06 21.76
N CYS A 623 -25.93 -21.12 21.12
CA CYS A 623 -26.60 -22.42 21.11
C CYS A 623 -25.73 -23.50 21.74
N GLU A 624 -26.33 -24.29 22.61
CA GLU A 624 -25.75 -25.50 23.18
C GLU A 624 -26.73 -26.67 23.03
N ARG A 625 -26.22 -27.89 23.12
CA ARG A 625 -27.03 -29.10 23.17
C ARG A 625 -26.83 -29.79 24.51
N ALA A 626 -27.93 -30.26 25.11
CA ALA A 626 -27.90 -31.18 26.23
C ALA A 626 -28.53 -32.51 25.84
N MET A 627 -27.87 -33.61 26.20
CA MET A 627 -28.40 -34.95 26.05
C MET A 627 -28.48 -35.68 27.37
N TYR A 628 -29.50 -36.51 27.50
CA TYR A 628 -29.74 -37.36 28.65
C TYR A 628 -30.00 -38.79 28.19
N GLY A 629 -29.64 -39.76 29.01
CA GLY A 629 -30.01 -41.15 28.75
C GLY A 629 -30.50 -41.91 29.97
N ASN A 630 -31.11 -43.07 29.71
CA ASN A 630 -31.56 -44.02 30.72
C ASN A 630 -32.48 -43.40 31.80
N GLY A 631 -33.39 -42.51 31.42
CA GLY A 631 -34.24 -41.79 32.37
C GLY A 631 -33.49 -40.69 33.14
N ARG A 632 -32.54 -40.04 32.47
CA ARG A 632 -31.71 -38.94 32.99
C ARG A 632 -30.78 -39.34 34.14
N THR A 633 -30.31 -40.60 34.14
CA THR A 633 -29.28 -41.04 35.09
C THR A 633 -27.89 -40.56 34.73
N TRP A 634 -27.68 -40.19 33.46
CA TRP A 634 -26.50 -39.49 32.97
C TRP A 634 -26.89 -38.41 31.97
N ALA A 635 -25.97 -37.47 31.74
CA ALA A 635 -26.10 -36.40 30.78
C ALA A 635 -24.74 -35.98 30.23
N HIS A 636 -24.73 -35.36 29.06
CA HIS A 636 -23.60 -34.59 28.54
C HIS A 636 -24.11 -33.38 27.76
N ASN A 637 -23.26 -32.38 27.56
CA ASN A 637 -23.57 -31.19 26.77
C ASN A 637 -22.38 -30.78 25.91
N SER A 638 -22.65 -29.99 24.89
CA SER A 638 -21.62 -29.35 24.06
C SER A 638 -22.15 -28.03 23.51
N ILE A 639 -21.25 -27.08 23.28
CA ILE A 639 -21.53 -25.84 22.57
C ILE A 639 -21.56 -26.11 21.06
N GLY A 640 -22.44 -25.42 20.33
CA GLY A 640 -22.48 -25.55 18.88
C GLY A 640 -21.30 -24.85 18.20
N ALA A 641 -21.00 -25.28 16.97
CA ALA A 641 -20.09 -24.57 16.09
C ALA A 641 -20.82 -23.43 15.36
N THR A 642 -20.11 -22.36 15.05
CA THR A 642 -20.63 -21.21 14.30
C THR A 642 -20.26 -21.21 12.82
N MET A 643 -19.41 -22.15 12.40
CA MET A 643 -19.00 -22.30 11.00
C MET A 643 -18.59 -23.74 10.68
N PRO A 644 -18.89 -24.24 9.47
CA PRO A 644 -18.36 -25.51 8.98
C PRO A 644 -16.94 -25.34 8.44
N SER A 645 -16.15 -26.41 8.50
CA SER A 645 -14.72 -26.41 8.11
C SER A 645 -14.37 -27.65 7.29
N THR A 646 -13.25 -27.59 6.57
CA THR A 646 -12.61 -28.74 5.93
C THR A 646 -11.75 -29.56 6.89
N GLU A 647 -11.30 -28.98 7.99
CA GLU A 647 -10.44 -29.64 8.98
C GLU A 647 -11.08 -29.60 10.36
N TRP A 648 -11.06 -30.74 11.05
CA TRP A 648 -11.50 -30.87 12.45
C TRP A 648 -10.60 -31.81 13.25
N TYR A 649 -10.30 -31.43 14.48
CA TYR A 649 -9.48 -32.20 15.42
C TYR A 649 -10.26 -32.47 16.70
N LEU A 650 -10.16 -33.71 17.16
CA LEU A 650 -10.83 -34.24 18.35
C LEU A 650 -9.77 -34.98 19.17
N ALA A 651 -9.25 -34.33 20.21
CA ALA A 651 -8.10 -34.82 20.97
C ALA A 651 -8.47 -35.96 21.93
N GLU A 652 -9.71 -36.07 22.41
CA GLU A 652 -10.15 -37.24 23.18
C GLU A 652 -10.66 -38.41 22.32
N GLY A 653 -10.70 -39.58 22.95
CA GLY A 653 -11.21 -40.85 22.41
C GLY A 653 -10.56 -42.03 23.14
N CYS A 654 -11.37 -43.06 23.39
CA CYS A 654 -10.97 -44.34 23.97
C CYS A 654 -11.88 -45.45 23.41
N THR A 655 -11.27 -46.48 22.84
CA THR A 655 -12.00 -47.60 22.19
C THR A 655 -11.75 -48.95 22.84
N ASP A 656 -11.07 -48.95 23.99
CA ASP A 656 -10.81 -50.13 24.82
C ASP A 656 -11.37 -49.93 26.24
N GLY A 657 -11.17 -50.89 27.15
CA GLY A 657 -11.60 -50.77 28.56
C GLY A 657 -13.12 -50.70 28.76
N GLY A 658 -13.90 -51.11 27.75
CA GLY A 658 -15.36 -51.04 27.77
C GLY A 658 -15.94 -49.66 27.37
N MET A 659 -15.12 -48.77 26.82
CA MET A 659 -15.55 -47.47 26.28
C MET A 659 -15.86 -47.54 24.79
N GLU A 660 -16.87 -46.79 24.36
CA GLU A 660 -17.26 -46.59 22.97
C GLU A 660 -17.02 -45.12 22.58
N THR A 661 -16.34 -44.89 21.45
CA THR A 661 -16.12 -43.54 20.88
C THR A 661 -16.85 -43.40 19.56
N PHE A 662 -17.53 -42.28 19.36
CA PHE A 662 -18.27 -41.94 18.16
C PHE A 662 -17.82 -40.57 17.64
N VAL A 663 -17.60 -40.47 16.33
CA VAL A 663 -17.34 -39.20 15.63
C VAL A 663 -18.55 -38.85 14.78
N LEU A 664 -19.03 -37.64 14.95
CA LEU A 664 -20.31 -37.18 14.43
C LEU A 664 -20.08 -36.10 13.40
N VAL A 665 -20.44 -36.40 12.17
CA VAL A 665 -20.19 -35.52 11.04
C VAL A 665 -21.51 -35.02 10.48
N GLN A 666 -21.78 -33.74 10.70
CA GLN A 666 -22.89 -33.03 10.08
C GLN A 666 -22.41 -32.39 8.78
N ASN A 667 -23.17 -32.60 7.70
CA ASN A 667 -23.04 -31.85 6.46
C ASN A 667 -24.21 -30.87 6.36
N PRO A 668 -24.00 -29.58 6.70
CA PRO A 668 -25.06 -28.59 6.68
C PRO A 668 -25.41 -28.07 5.29
N LEU A 669 -24.62 -28.43 4.26
CA LEU A 669 -24.80 -27.95 2.89
C LEU A 669 -25.72 -28.88 2.08
N PRO A 670 -26.45 -28.38 1.06
CA PRO A 670 -27.33 -29.21 0.24
C PRO A 670 -26.56 -30.20 -0.66
N THR A 671 -25.27 -30.00 -0.87
CA THR A 671 -24.40 -30.88 -1.65
C THR A 671 -23.69 -31.89 -0.77
N ALA A 672 -23.48 -33.11 -1.26
CA ALA A 672 -22.73 -34.13 -0.54
C ALA A 672 -21.26 -33.72 -0.33
N ALA A 673 -20.72 -34.07 0.84
CA ALA A 673 -19.33 -33.89 1.24
C ALA A 673 -18.59 -35.24 1.22
N THR A 674 -17.28 -35.21 0.99
CA THR A 674 -16.40 -36.41 1.11
C THR A 674 -15.48 -36.23 2.31
N VAL A 675 -15.49 -37.18 3.23
CA VAL A 675 -14.87 -37.05 4.55
C VAL A 675 -13.95 -38.23 4.84
N SER A 676 -12.75 -37.94 5.32
CA SER A 676 -11.74 -38.89 5.76
C SER A 676 -11.47 -38.73 7.26
N LEU A 677 -11.23 -39.85 7.96
CA LEU A 677 -10.88 -39.89 9.38
C LEU A 677 -9.52 -40.58 9.54
N ASP A 678 -8.60 -39.93 10.24
CA ASP A 678 -7.33 -40.49 10.66
C ASP A 678 -7.24 -40.52 12.18
N PHE A 679 -6.84 -41.67 12.74
CA PHE A 679 -6.77 -41.88 14.17
C PHE A 679 -5.32 -41.81 14.64
N MET A 680 -5.02 -40.95 15.60
CA MET A 680 -3.68 -40.86 16.19
C MET A 680 -3.68 -41.56 17.54
N THR A 681 -2.76 -42.52 17.72
CA THR A 681 -2.66 -43.32 18.95
C THR A 681 -1.29 -43.17 19.61
N GLY A 682 -1.14 -43.67 20.84
CA GLY A 682 0.16 -43.76 21.50
C GLY A 682 1.15 -44.73 20.82
N LYS A 683 0.71 -45.49 19.80
CA LYS A 683 1.55 -46.39 19.01
C LYS A 683 1.80 -45.86 17.57
N GLY A 684 1.32 -44.66 17.26
CA GLY A 684 1.35 -44.06 15.92
C GLY A 684 -0.04 -43.98 15.26
N PRO A 685 -0.11 -43.46 14.03
CA PRO A 685 -1.37 -43.25 13.32
C PRO A 685 -1.97 -44.55 12.79
N VAL A 686 -3.30 -44.60 12.75
CA VAL A 686 -4.13 -45.66 12.18
C VAL A 686 -5.13 -45.02 11.23
N GLU A 687 -5.12 -45.45 9.97
CA GLU A 687 -6.05 -44.96 8.94
C GLU A 687 -7.48 -45.44 9.23
N GLY A 688 -8.43 -44.51 9.25
CA GLY A 688 -9.86 -44.79 9.35
C GLY A 688 -10.56 -44.81 7.98
N PRO A 689 -11.88 -44.58 7.92
CA PRO A 689 -12.60 -44.37 6.67
C PRO A 689 -12.00 -43.24 5.85
N GLN A 690 -11.84 -43.47 4.55
CA GLN A 690 -11.32 -42.47 3.60
C GLN A 690 -12.38 -42.16 2.54
N ASP A 691 -12.50 -40.89 2.15
CA ASP A 691 -13.41 -40.39 1.11
C ASP A 691 -14.88 -40.81 1.30
N PHE A 692 -15.33 -40.94 2.55
CA PHE A 692 -16.71 -41.34 2.85
C PHE A 692 -17.70 -40.25 2.43
N LEU A 693 -18.73 -40.63 1.68
CA LEU A 693 -19.73 -39.68 1.20
C LEU A 693 -20.79 -39.40 2.29
N VAL A 694 -20.82 -38.17 2.80
CA VAL A 694 -21.88 -37.66 3.67
C VAL A 694 -22.86 -36.86 2.81
N ALA A 695 -24.11 -37.33 2.71
CA ALA A 695 -25.13 -36.68 1.89
C ALA A 695 -25.39 -35.22 2.35
N GLY A 696 -25.87 -34.37 1.45
CA GLY A 696 -26.21 -32.99 1.80
C GLY A 696 -27.36 -32.91 2.78
N ASN A 697 -27.37 -31.89 3.65
CA ASN A 697 -28.36 -31.67 4.70
C ASN A 697 -28.61 -32.92 5.55
N SER A 698 -27.53 -33.62 5.91
CA SER A 698 -27.59 -34.89 6.63
C SER A 698 -26.45 -35.03 7.62
N ARG A 699 -26.49 -36.10 8.42
CA ARG A 699 -25.49 -36.43 9.42
C ARG A 699 -25.09 -37.90 9.30
N HIS A 700 -23.80 -38.19 9.52
CA HIS A 700 -23.29 -39.54 9.68
C HIS A 700 -22.57 -39.74 11.04
N THR A 701 -22.62 -40.96 11.59
CA THR A 701 -21.82 -41.35 12.77
C THR A 701 -20.80 -42.39 12.37
N PHE A 702 -19.55 -42.18 12.75
CA PHE A 702 -18.53 -43.21 12.72
C PHE A 702 -18.34 -43.77 14.12
N LYS A 703 -18.51 -45.08 14.28
CA LYS A 703 -18.13 -45.77 15.53
C LYS A 703 -16.64 -46.09 15.47
N VAL A 704 -15.83 -45.36 16.22
CA VAL A 704 -14.36 -45.44 16.14
C VAL A 704 -13.83 -46.81 16.56
N ASN A 705 -14.52 -47.50 17.46
CA ASN A 705 -14.19 -48.87 17.89
C ASN A 705 -14.13 -49.88 16.74
N ASP A 706 -14.81 -49.62 15.62
CA ASP A 706 -14.81 -50.53 14.47
C ASP A 706 -13.49 -50.46 13.68
N TYR A 707 -12.63 -49.47 13.95
CA TYR A 707 -11.40 -49.20 13.21
C TYR A 707 -10.13 -49.33 14.07
N VAL A 708 -10.18 -48.92 15.34
CA VAL A 708 -9.02 -48.93 16.23
C VAL A 708 -9.41 -49.39 17.63
N THR A 709 -8.55 -50.17 18.28
CA THR A 709 -8.67 -50.58 19.69
C THR A 709 -7.46 -50.07 20.46
N ASP A 710 -7.63 -48.94 21.16
CA ASP A 710 -6.61 -48.36 22.02
C ASP A 710 -7.25 -47.53 23.14
N LEU A 711 -6.51 -47.32 24.23
CA LEU A 711 -6.89 -46.42 25.32
C LEU A 711 -6.65 -44.95 24.96
N ASN A 712 -5.82 -44.67 23.94
CA ASN A 712 -5.49 -43.33 23.47
C ASN A 712 -5.80 -43.22 21.98
N VAL A 713 -6.90 -42.56 21.63
CA VAL A 713 -7.31 -42.35 20.24
C VAL A 713 -7.76 -40.89 20.07
N SER A 714 -7.03 -40.06 19.35
CA SER A 714 -7.60 -38.80 18.81
C SER A 714 -7.99 -39.00 17.36
N THR A 715 -8.87 -38.13 16.88
CA THR A 715 -9.32 -38.15 15.47
C THR A 715 -8.96 -36.83 14.81
N HIS A 716 -8.44 -36.93 13.58
CA HIS A 716 -8.37 -35.84 12.63
C HIS A 716 -9.36 -36.15 11.50
N VAL A 717 -10.24 -35.21 11.21
CA VAL A 717 -11.26 -35.31 10.17
C VAL A 717 -10.95 -34.30 9.06
N THR A 718 -10.84 -34.78 7.83
CA THR A 718 -10.64 -33.93 6.65
C THR A 718 -11.82 -34.08 5.69
N ALA A 719 -12.41 -32.97 5.27
CA ALA A 719 -13.40 -32.93 4.20
C ALA A 719 -12.71 -32.57 2.88
N GLY A 720 -12.39 -33.58 2.06
CA GLY A 720 -11.79 -33.38 0.74
C GLY A 720 -12.70 -32.66 -0.27
N LYS A 721 -14.01 -32.61 0.02
CA LYS A 721 -15.00 -31.82 -0.71
C LYS A 721 -16.14 -31.42 0.21
N GLY A 722 -16.55 -30.15 0.16
CA GLY A 722 -17.60 -29.60 1.01
C GLY A 722 -17.06 -29.13 2.35
N LEU A 723 -17.96 -28.66 3.21
CA LEU A 723 -17.65 -28.20 4.57
C LEU A 723 -18.53 -28.99 5.54
N VAL A 724 -17.97 -29.41 6.67
CA VAL A 724 -18.67 -30.23 7.67
C VAL A 724 -18.47 -29.67 9.08
N ILE A 725 -19.22 -30.23 10.02
CA ILE A 725 -19.12 -29.96 11.46
C ILE A 725 -18.85 -31.29 12.16
N CYS A 726 -17.93 -31.30 13.12
CA CYS A 726 -17.54 -32.51 13.82
C CYS A 726 -17.66 -32.37 15.35
N GLU A 727 -18.41 -33.29 15.96
CA GLU A 727 -18.41 -33.52 17.42
C GLU A 727 -17.92 -34.96 17.71
N ARG A 728 -17.53 -35.22 18.96
CA ARG A 728 -17.24 -36.57 19.45
C ARG A 728 -18.03 -36.84 20.71
N ALA A 729 -18.75 -37.96 20.72
CA ALA A 729 -19.32 -38.53 21.92
C ALA A 729 -18.60 -39.80 22.38
N MET A 730 -18.49 -39.97 23.69
CA MET A 730 -18.02 -41.19 24.33
C MET A 730 -19.02 -41.74 25.32
N TYR A 731 -19.07 -43.06 25.44
CA TYR A 731 -19.87 -43.74 26.43
C TYR A 731 -19.08 -44.88 27.06
N GLY A 732 -19.24 -45.10 28.37
CA GLY A 732 -18.58 -46.20 29.05
C GLY A 732 -19.46 -46.90 30.07
N ASP A 733 -18.93 -48.01 30.59
CA ASP A 733 -19.61 -48.92 31.52
C ASP A 733 -21.03 -49.29 31.06
N ASN A 734 -21.15 -49.84 29.85
CA ASN A 734 -22.44 -50.15 29.21
C ASN A 734 -23.37 -48.93 29.10
N ARG A 735 -22.79 -47.75 28.82
CA ARG A 735 -23.48 -46.45 28.70
C ARG A 735 -24.16 -46.03 30.01
N ALA A 736 -23.50 -46.27 31.13
CA ALA A 736 -23.89 -45.73 32.44
C ALA A 736 -23.56 -44.23 32.56
N TRP A 737 -22.61 -43.75 31.77
CA TRP A 737 -22.26 -42.35 31.59
C TRP A 737 -21.91 -42.07 30.12
N GLY A 738 -21.86 -40.79 29.76
CA GLY A 738 -21.36 -40.33 28.46
C GLY A 738 -20.78 -38.93 28.55
N THR A 739 -19.90 -38.60 27.61
CA THR A 739 -19.31 -37.27 27.41
C THR A 739 -19.43 -36.88 25.95
N ASP A 740 -19.35 -35.58 25.66
CA ASP A 740 -19.27 -35.07 24.29
C ASP A 740 -18.48 -33.77 24.25
N SER A 741 -17.83 -33.50 23.12
CA SER A 741 -17.23 -32.21 22.85
C SER A 741 -17.25 -31.87 21.37
N LEU A 742 -17.39 -30.58 21.09
CA LEU A 742 -17.08 -29.99 19.80
C LEU A 742 -15.58 -30.12 19.49
N GLY A 743 -15.26 -30.43 18.23
CA GLY A 743 -13.88 -30.41 17.75
C GLY A 743 -13.38 -28.99 17.46
N VAL A 744 -12.10 -28.86 17.16
CA VAL A 744 -11.50 -27.57 16.74
C VAL A 744 -11.03 -27.64 15.30
N ILE A 745 -10.97 -26.48 14.66
CA ILE A 745 -10.62 -26.40 13.23
C ILE A 745 -9.13 -26.11 12.99
N ALA A 746 -8.38 -25.79 14.03
CA ALA A 746 -6.95 -25.50 13.95
C ALA A 746 -6.21 -25.91 15.23
N PRO A 747 -4.96 -26.40 15.12
CA PRO A 747 -4.06 -26.57 16.25
C PRO A 747 -3.48 -25.23 16.72
N ALA A 748 -3.04 -25.16 17.97
CA ALA A 748 -2.39 -23.98 18.56
C ALA A 748 -1.20 -24.36 19.46
N ASP A 749 -0.30 -23.39 19.67
CA ASP A 749 0.88 -23.58 20.53
C ASP A 749 0.57 -23.41 22.03
N THR A 750 -0.58 -22.83 22.38
CA THR A 750 -0.99 -22.60 23.78
C THR A 750 -2.48 -22.89 23.94
N TRP A 751 -2.80 -23.70 24.96
CA TRP A 751 -4.17 -24.08 25.31
C TRP A 751 -4.44 -23.89 26.79
N TYR A 752 -5.66 -23.47 27.12
CA TYR A 752 -6.14 -23.31 28.49
C TYR A 752 -7.32 -24.23 28.76
N LEU A 753 -7.24 -24.97 29.87
CA LEU A 753 -8.26 -25.90 30.34
C LEU A 753 -8.68 -25.45 31.73
N ALA A 754 -9.81 -24.74 31.81
CA ALA A 754 -10.17 -23.92 32.97
C ALA A 754 -10.64 -24.70 34.21
N GLU A 755 -11.05 -25.96 34.06
CA GLU A 755 -11.59 -26.77 35.16
C GLU A 755 -10.76 -28.06 35.33
N GLY A 756 -10.77 -28.63 36.53
CA GLY A 756 -10.07 -29.86 36.90
C GLY A 756 -10.09 -30.07 38.40
N ALA A 757 -10.08 -31.33 38.82
CA ALA A 757 -9.96 -31.73 40.23
C ALA A 757 -9.21 -33.05 40.32
N THR A 758 -8.19 -33.10 41.18
CA THR A 758 -7.35 -34.28 41.40
C THR A 758 -7.41 -34.80 42.84
N ASP A 759 -8.36 -34.29 43.63
CA ASP A 759 -8.69 -34.74 44.98
C ASP A 759 -10.20 -35.03 45.09
N GLY A 760 -10.67 -35.54 46.23
CA GLY A 760 -12.09 -35.77 46.48
C GLY A 760 -12.69 -36.94 45.70
N GLY A 761 -11.85 -37.87 45.22
CA GLY A 761 -12.29 -39.01 44.40
C GLY A 761 -12.47 -38.68 42.92
N MET A 762 -11.91 -37.56 42.45
CA MET A 762 -11.89 -37.14 41.05
C MET A 762 -10.58 -37.53 40.37
N GLU A 763 -10.67 -37.95 39.11
CA GLU A 763 -9.56 -38.12 38.18
C GLU A 763 -9.67 -37.05 37.09
N THR A 764 -8.60 -36.32 36.81
CA THR A 764 -8.52 -35.37 35.68
C THR A 764 -7.49 -35.84 34.67
N PHE A 765 -7.84 -35.84 33.40
CA PHE A 765 -6.97 -36.20 32.29
C PHE A 765 -6.82 -35.04 31.31
N VAL A 766 -5.60 -34.79 30.83
CA VAL A 766 -5.33 -33.85 29.73
C VAL A 766 -4.87 -34.65 28.53
N LEU A 767 -5.52 -34.43 27.39
CA LEU A 767 -5.43 -35.25 26.20
C LEU A 767 -4.83 -34.38 25.10
N VAL A 768 -3.62 -34.71 24.66
CA VAL A 768 -2.85 -33.86 23.73
C VAL A 768 -2.58 -34.62 22.44
N GLN A 769 -3.16 -34.12 21.34
CA GLN A 769 -2.94 -34.59 19.98
C GLN A 769 -1.83 -33.78 19.33
N ASN A 770 -0.84 -34.47 18.75
CA ASN A 770 0.17 -33.88 17.88
C ASN A 770 -0.16 -34.20 16.42
N PRO A 771 -0.77 -33.27 15.66
CA PRO A 771 -1.10 -33.49 14.26
C PRO A 771 0.10 -33.29 13.32
N ASN A 772 1.26 -32.86 13.83
CA ASN A 772 2.43 -32.61 13.01
C ASN A 772 3.12 -33.94 12.66
N PRO A 773 3.79 -34.05 11.50
CA PRO A 773 4.59 -35.23 11.17
C PRO A 773 5.82 -35.40 12.06
N GLU A 774 6.28 -34.33 12.70
CA GLU A 774 7.45 -34.32 13.58
C GLU A 774 7.04 -34.32 15.07
N ALA A 775 7.96 -34.75 15.93
CA ALA A 775 7.74 -34.75 17.38
C ALA A 775 7.72 -33.31 17.95
N VAL A 776 6.87 -33.09 18.95
CA VAL A 776 6.71 -31.81 19.66
C VAL A 776 7.02 -31.98 21.15
N MET A 777 7.51 -30.91 21.78
CA MET A 777 7.68 -30.86 23.24
C MET A 777 6.51 -30.09 23.85
N VAL A 778 5.81 -30.69 24.82
CA VAL A 778 4.62 -30.15 25.48
C VAL A 778 4.89 -29.97 26.96
N ASN A 779 4.60 -28.78 27.50
CA ASN A 779 4.63 -28.46 28.92
C ASN A 779 3.22 -28.33 29.49
N LEU A 780 3.00 -28.84 30.71
CA LEU A 780 1.71 -28.82 31.41
C LEU A 780 1.80 -28.02 32.71
N ASP A 781 1.54 -26.73 32.69
CA ASP A 781 1.51 -25.93 33.92
C ASP A 781 0.14 -26.04 34.61
N PHE A 782 0.14 -26.11 35.94
CA PHE A 782 -1.09 -26.25 36.73
C PHE A 782 -1.34 -25.01 37.57
N MET A 783 -2.54 -24.44 37.52
CA MET A 783 -2.95 -23.38 38.43
C MET A 783 -3.83 -24.00 39.51
N THR A 784 -3.37 -23.89 40.76
CA THR A 784 -4.02 -24.49 41.92
C THR A 784 -4.58 -23.44 42.87
N SER A 785 -5.30 -23.86 43.92
CA SER A 785 -5.79 -22.94 44.96
C SER A 785 -4.68 -22.19 45.71
N THR A 786 -3.43 -22.65 45.59
CA THR A 786 -2.25 -22.05 46.22
C THR A 786 -1.34 -21.29 45.24
N GLY A 787 -1.72 -21.23 43.96
CA GLY A 787 -0.95 -20.60 42.89
C GLY A 787 -0.45 -21.59 41.84
N MET A 788 0.34 -21.07 40.90
CA MET A 788 0.89 -21.83 39.78
C MET A 788 1.94 -22.84 40.27
N GLN A 789 1.75 -24.09 39.89
CA GLN A 789 2.72 -25.18 40.04
C GLN A 789 3.27 -25.49 38.64
N PRO A 790 4.56 -25.23 38.38
CA PRO A 790 5.14 -25.44 37.06
C PRO A 790 5.14 -26.93 36.68
N GLY A 791 4.90 -27.16 35.40
CA GLY A 791 4.73 -28.46 34.80
C GLY A 791 5.99 -29.28 34.59
N GLN A 792 5.76 -30.48 34.07
CA GLN A 792 6.80 -31.30 33.45
C GLN A 792 6.66 -31.22 31.93
N VAL A 793 7.80 -31.25 31.23
CA VAL A 793 7.86 -31.26 29.77
C VAL A 793 7.89 -32.70 29.27
N PHE A 794 7.04 -33.01 28.29
CA PHE A 794 6.91 -34.31 27.64
C PHE A 794 7.16 -34.18 26.14
N MET A 795 7.68 -35.24 25.53
CA MET A 795 7.78 -35.34 24.08
C MET A 795 6.58 -36.15 23.56
N ILE A 796 5.94 -35.65 22.50
CA ILE A 796 4.87 -36.36 21.78
C ILE A 796 5.37 -36.60 20.36
N ASP A 797 5.41 -37.84 19.92
CA ASP A 797 5.85 -38.20 18.56
C ASP A 797 4.92 -37.60 17.50
N GLY A 798 5.40 -37.50 16.26
CA GLY A 798 4.58 -37.00 15.14
C GLY A 798 3.38 -37.89 14.83
N ASN A 799 2.27 -37.28 14.41
CA ASN A 799 1.00 -37.95 14.09
C ASN A 799 0.55 -38.92 15.19
N SER A 800 0.69 -38.49 16.44
CA SER A 800 0.43 -39.32 17.62
C SER A 800 -0.29 -38.52 18.70
N ARG A 801 -0.66 -39.21 19.78
CA ARG A 801 -1.36 -38.63 20.92
C ARG A 801 -0.83 -39.20 22.23
N LEU A 802 -0.83 -38.36 23.27
CA LEU A 802 -0.67 -38.79 24.67
C LEU A 802 -1.82 -38.33 25.56
N THR A 803 -2.03 -39.06 26.66
CA THR A 803 -2.96 -38.70 27.75
C THR A 803 -2.19 -38.62 29.05
N PHE A 804 -2.41 -37.54 29.79
CA PHE A 804 -1.75 -37.26 31.06
C PHE A 804 -2.77 -37.34 32.19
N ASN A 805 -2.55 -38.24 33.16
CA ASN A 805 -3.31 -38.28 34.40
C ASN A 805 -2.81 -37.18 35.33
N ILE A 806 -3.61 -36.14 35.54
CA ILE A 806 -3.17 -34.95 36.28
C ILE A 806 -3.00 -35.23 37.77
N ASN A 807 -3.68 -36.25 38.29
CA ASN A 807 -3.53 -36.73 39.66
C ASN A 807 -2.10 -37.20 39.98
N ASP A 808 -1.29 -37.55 38.96
CA ASP A 808 0.10 -37.95 39.15
C ASP A 808 1.04 -36.76 39.43
N PHE A 809 0.60 -35.54 39.16
CA PHE A 809 1.42 -34.32 39.24
C PHE A 809 0.98 -33.36 40.35
N VAL A 810 -0.32 -33.26 40.60
CA VAL A 810 -0.89 -32.31 41.56
C VAL A 810 -2.05 -32.92 42.33
N THR A 811 -2.21 -32.56 43.59
CA THR A 811 -3.37 -32.93 44.44
C THR A 811 -4.04 -31.65 44.93
N ASP A 812 -5.09 -31.22 44.22
CA ASP A 812 -5.95 -30.09 44.61
C ASP A 812 -7.37 -30.33 44.07
N TYR A 813 -8.36 -29.77 44.76
CA TYR A 813 -9.75 -29.79 44.30
C TYR A 813 -10.00 -28.76 43.18
N ASN A 814 -9.17 -27.71 43.09
CA ASN A 814 -9.29 -26.65 42.09
C ASN A 814 -8.01 -26.65 41.26
N VAL A 815 -8.06 -27.28 40.09
CA VAL A 815 -6.94 -27.34 39.14
C VAL A 815 -7.40 -26.82 37.79
N SER A 816 -6.65 -25.90 37.20
CA SER A 816 -6.71 -25.63 35.75
C SER A 816 -5.36 -25.93 35.12
N THR A 817 -5.34 -26.25 33.83
CA THR A 817 -4.10 -26.62 33.13
C THR A 817 -3.86 -25.66 31.95
N MET A 818 -2.63 -25.15 31.85
CA MET A 818 -2.13 -24.49 30.65
C MET A 818 -1.18 -25.45 29.94
N VAL A 819 -1.45 -25.71 28.67
CA VAL A 819 -0.60 -26.54 27.81
C VAL A 819 0.14 -25.64 26.85
N THR A 820 1.48 -25.73 26.81
CA THR A 820 2.29 -25.03 25.81
C THR A 820 3.12 -26.01 25.01
N SER A 821 3.22 -25.83 23.69
CA SER A 821 4.04 -26.67 22.81
C SER A 821 5.18 -25.90 22.15
N THR A 822 6.26 -26.62 21.84
CA THR A 822 7.36 -26.14 21.00
C THR A 822 7.71 -27.20 19.96
N GLY A 823 8.08 -26.77 18.76
CA GLY A 823 8.33 -27.66 17.61
C GLY A 823 7.10 -27.88 16.71
N GLY A 824 5.92 -27.44 17.14
CA GLY A 824 4.68 -27.44 16.36
C GLY A 824 3.43 -27.26 17.23
N PRO A 825 2.31 -26.82 16.64
CA PRO A 825 1.05 -26.61 17.37
C PRO A 825 0.35 -27.94 17.65
N VAL A 826 -0.41 -28.01 18.74
CA VAL A 826 -1.12 -29.22 19.21
C VAL A 826 -2.61 -28.94 19.39
N ILE A 827 -3.38 -29.98 19.75
CA ILE A 827 -4.78 -29.86 20.18
C ILE A 827 -4.91 -30.46 21.58
N CYS A 828 -5.67 -29.79 22.45
CA CYS A 828 -5.85 -30.22 23.83
C CYS A 828 -7.33 -30.34 24.23
N GLU A 829 -7.70 -31.48 24.80
CA GLU A 829 -8.97 -31.73 25.48
C GLU A 829 -8.72 -32.09 26.95
N ARG A 830 -9.78 -32.05 27.77
CA ARG A 830 -9.73 -32.52 29.16
C ARG A 830 -10.99 -33.25 29.56
N SER A 831 -10.80 -34.51 29.97
CA SER A 831 -11.82 -35.30 30.63
C SER A 831 -11.61 -35.48 32.12
N MET A 832 -12.72 -35.68 32.80
CA MET A 832 -12.80 -35.94 34.22
C MET A 832 -13.70 -37.13 34.51
N TYR A 833 -13.33 -37.89 35.53
CA TYR A 833 -14.12 -39.00 36.05
C TYR A 833 -14.21 -38.90 37.56
N GLY A 834 -15.36 -39.22 38.14
CA GLY A 834 -15.54 -39.16 39.59
C GLY A 834 -16.10 -40.42 40.18
N ASN A 835 -15.76 -40.68 41.45
CA ASN A 835 -16.29 -41.76 42.28
C ASN A 835 -16.23 -43.12 41.56
N ASP A 836 -15.04 -43.63 41.30
CA ASP A 836 -14.80 -44.88 40.58
C ASP A 836 -15.43 -44.90 39.17
N ARG A 837 -15.40 -43.74 38.48
CA ARG A 837 -15.92 -43.52 37.11
C ARG A 837 -17.40 -43.83 36.95
N THR A 838 -18.19 -43.53 37.98
CA THR A 838 -19.66 -43.61 37.93
C THR A 838 -20.30 -42.46 37.13
N TRP A 839 -19.53 -41.40 36.89
CA TRP A 839 -19.87 -40.30 35.99
C TRP A 839 -18.60 -39.76 35.32
N ALA A 840 -18.79 -39.03 34.23
CA ALA A 840 -17.71 -38.43 33.45
C ALA A 840 -18.12 -37.05 32.93
N HIS A 841 -17.13 -36.24 32.60
CA HIS A 841 -17.28 -34.92 31.99
C HIS A 841 -16.08 -34.66 31.07
N ASP A 842 -16.25 -33.82 30.05
CA ASP A 842 -15.19 -33.47 29.12
C ASP A 842 -15.39 -32.04 28.59
N SER A 843 -14.31 -31.42 28.10
CA SER A 843 -14.33 -30.15 27.40
C SER A 843 -13.11 -30.02 26.49
N ILE A 844 -13.34 -29.46 25.32
CA ILE A 844 -12.29 -28.85 24.50
C ILE A 844 -11.57 -27.72 25.25
N GLY A 845 -10.27 -27.59 25.01
CA GLY A 845 -9.50 -26.46 25.51
C GLY A 845 -9.79 -25.17 24.74
N TYR A 846 -9.40 -24.05 25.33
CA TYR A 846 -9.44 -22.74 24.68
C TYR A 846 -8.05 -22.35 24.19
N ALA A 847 -7.94 -21.97 22.92
CA ALA A 847 -6.75 -21.36 22.33
C ALA A 847 -7.08 -19.91 21.94
N PRO A 848 -6.31 -18.91 22.40
CA PRO A 848 -6.55 -17.50 22.13
C PRO A 848 -6.07 -17.02 20.76
#